data_AF-A0A964EES7-F1
#
_entry.id   AF-A0A964EES7-F1
#
_cell.length_a   1.000
_cell.length_b   1.000
_cell.length_c   1.000
_cell.angle_alpha   90.00
_cell.angle_beta   90.00
_cell.angle_gamma   90.00
#
_symmetry.space_group_name_H-M   'P 1'
#
loop_
_entity.id
_entity.type
_entity.pdbx_description
1 polymer ?
#
loop_
_entity_poly.entity_id
_entity_poly.type
_entity_poly.pdbx_seq_one_letter_code
_entity_poly.pdbx_strand_id
1 'polypeptide(L)'
;MIIKNIGIKVYSALLLFLFTNSLIFSQDYKVGDVSDGSRLHPVHLLNLKDENGNIIDPNDEFALPFSTKNTCGNECHNYEKISNGFHFNFHDSTLISKTKSEPWIYTDPTTLSVIPISYRKNEGSFTPDELKLSTIQFLFRFGPYYAGGDISELDSLENKEDFLRWMVSGKLETNCLICHDADPFYDQAEYASNIRKQNFKWAAAASSSFTEFKGNASKMPDNYDIYNLTTVQSIDQRSSVPPKLTYNKSKFNSENKVYFNLSKKIPNDNCYYCHSSIIANENIHSNWKNEEDVHLKAGLNCVDCHRNGIDHNMIKGVENKATKDSQSFTCEGCHTKNNESAIPTNGNLGAPIPEHLGIPPIHFERLSCTTCHSGNWPTKETNFVKISRAHFLGMHGTNKADNVFPHIQTGIFTESQKGKIEPQNLIWPSFWGFKDSLGAANPLPIKFVEENIRPILGLDSLFNFGDWPVVSDSLIISVLQTLDSLKITEGKPVFITGGKIFEVENNILTSEEEIYSNGYGWRTSHNVRPANQALGVNGCQDCHSIGSPFFAKNVNIESSVLSTGVNSISASTFQNNNEIYQSFFSLTFFFRPWLKFIIIISALILTVVIIGYFFKGIRSISSGIETLKNGDFKN
;
A
#
# COMPACT_ATOMS: atom_id res chain seq x y z
N MET A 1 -67.28 -24.50 -22.34
CA MET A 1 -66.19 -25.26 -21.68
C MET A 1 -64.77 -24.67 -21.93
N ILE A 2 -64.65 -23.41 -22.39
CA ILE A 2 -63.35 -22.80 -22.76
C ILE A 2 -62.91 -21.71 -21.76
N ILE A 3 -63.84 -21.12 -21.00
CA ILE A 3 -63.54 -20.01 -20.07
C ILE A 3 -62.98 -20.49 -18.71
N LYS A 4 -63.28 -21.72 -18.28
CA LYS A 4 -62.74 -22.29 -17.02
C LYS A 4 -61.25 -22.68 -17.11
N ASN A 5 -60.73 -22.98 -18.30
CA ASN A 5 -59.34 -23.42 -18.48
C ASN A 5 -58.32 -22.28 -18.59
N ILE A 6 -58.77 -21.06 -18.88
CA ILE A 6 -57.89 -19.88 -18.95
C ILE A 6 -57.64 -19.32 -17.54
N GLY A 7 -58.67 -19.26 -16.69
CA GLY A 7 -58.53 -18.80 -15.30
C GLY A 7 -57.57 -19.65 -14.47
N ILE A 8 -57.58 -20.98 -14.65
CA ILE A 8 -56.67 -21.89 -13.93
C ILE A 8 -55.23 -21.72 -14.42
N LYS A 9 -54.99 -21.58 -15.73
CA LYS A 9 -53.63 -21.37 -16.26
C LYS A 9 -53.04 -20.00 -15.89
N VAL A 10 -53.86 -18.95 -15.79
CA VAL A 10 -53.39 -17.62 -15.37
C VAL A 10 -53.09 -17.59 -13.87
N TYR A 11 -53.89 -18.24 -13.03
CA TYR A 11 -53.59 -18.38 -11.60
C TYR A 11 -52.37 -19.27 -11.33
N SER A 12 -52.20 -20.38 -12.07
CA SER A 12 -51.01 -21.22 -11.97
C SER A 12 -49.75 -20.49 -12.42
N ALA A 13 -49.83 -19.65 -13.47
CA ALA A 13 -48.69 -18.85 -13.94
C ALA A 13 -48.33 -17.70 -12.99
N LEU A 14 -49.32 -17.03 -12.38
CA LEU A 14 -49.08 -16.00 -11.36
C LEU A 14 -48.51 -16.59 -10.07
N LEU A 15 -49.00 -17.77 -9.62
CA LEU A 15 -48.42 -18.48 -8.48
C LEU A 15 -47.01 -18.97 -8.78
N LEU A 16 -46.73 -19.47 -9.99
CA LEU A 16 -45.36 -19.82 -10.38
C LEU A 16 -44.45 -18.57 -10.38
N PHE A 17 -44.93 -17.42 -10.85
CA PHE A 17 -44.14 -16.17 -10.90
C PHE A 17 -43.94 -15.53 -9.51
N LEU A 18 -44.88 -15.74 -8.58
CA LEU A 18 -44.76 -15.33 -7.18
C LEU A 18 -43.87 -16.30 -6.38
N PHE A 19 -43.89 -17.59 -6.68
CA PHE A 19 -42.99 -18.57 -6.06
C PHE A 19 -41.57 -18.52 -6.64
N THR A 20 -41.37 -18.26 -7.94
CA THR A 20 -40.03 -18.13 -8.52
C THR A 20 -39.32 -16.85 -8.07
N ASN A 21 -40.03 -15.74 -7.86
CA ASN A 21 -39.41 -14.53 -7.29
C ASN A 21 -39.13 -14.65 -5.78
N SER A 22 -39.87 -15.50 -5.06
CA SER A 22 -39.61 -15.76 -3.64
C SER A 22 -38.46 -16.75 -3.41
N LEU A 23 -38.12 -17.56 -4.41
CA LEU A 23 -37.03 -18.54 -4.35
C LEU A 23 -35.68 -18.03 -4.88
N ILE A 24 -35.61 -16.80 -5.41
CA ILE A 24 -34.39 -16.23 -6.02
C ILE A 24 -33.72 -15.16 -5.12
N PHE A 25 -34.25 -14.87 -3.93
CA PHE A 25 -33.66 -13.90 -2.99
C PHE A 25 -33.46 -14.41 -1.55
N SER A 26 -33.24 -15.72 -1.36
CA SER A 26 -32.55 -16.18 -0.14
C SER A 26 -31.06 -16.32 -0.44
N GLN A 27 -30.35 -15.19 -0.50
CA GLN A 27 -28.97 -15.23 -0.01
C GLN A 27 -29.14 -15.45 1.49
N ASP A 28 -28.97 -16.69 1.95
CA ASP A 28 -29.07 -17.04 3.38
C ASP A 28 -27.98 -16.28 4.14
N TYR A 29 -28.32 -15.07 4.58
CA TYR A 29 -27.46 -14.28 5.44
C TYR A 29 -27.23 -15.05 6.74
N LYS A 30 -25.97 -15.26 7.11
CA LYS A 30 -25.67 -15.91 8.39
C LYS A 30 -25.92 -14.94 9.54
N VAL A 31 -26.08 -15.50 10.75
CA VAL A 31 -26.49 -14.72 11.94
C VAL A 31 -25.57 -13.53 12.23
N GLY A 32 -24.28 -13.62 11.88
CA GLY A 32 -23.30 -12.55 12.05
C GLY A 32 -23.16 -11.60 10.85
N ASP A 33 -23.76 -11.90 9.70
CA ASP A 33 -23.61 -11.11 8.47
C ASP A 33 -24.54 -9.90 8.42
N VAL A 34 -25.66 -9.96 9.14
CA VAL A 34 -26.70 -8.91 9.13
C VAL A 34 -26.82 -8.30 10.51
N SER A 35 -26.85 -6.97 10.55
CA SER A 35 -27.14 -6.23 11.78
C SER A 35 -28.59 -6.43 12.18
N ASP A 36 -28.82 -6.77 13.44
CA ASP A 36 -30.16 -6.76 14.06
C ASP A 36 -30.64 -5.32 14.38
N GLY A 37 -29.85 -4.31 14.03
CA GLY A 37 -30.10 -2.89 14.31
C GLY A 37 -29.52 -2.41 15.64
N SER A 38 -29.02 -3.32 16.48
CA SER A 38 -28.34 -2.97 17.71
C SER A 38 -26.96 -2.37 17.42
N ARG A 39 -26.59 -1.36 18.21
CA ARG A 39 -25.22 -0.81 18.23
C ARG A 39 -24.31 -1.58 19.18
N LEU A 40 -24.84 -2.52 19.95
CA LEU A 40 -24.07 -3.42 20.80
C LEU A 40 -23.31 -4.41 19.92
N HIS A 41 -22.05 -4.68 20.27
CA HIS A 41 -21.32 -5.78 19.66
C HIS A 41 -21.76 -7.12 20.30
N PRO A 42 -22.24 -8.10 19.52
CA PRO A 42 -22.57 -9.41 20.06
C PRO A 42 -21.36 -10.09 20.71
N VAL A 43 -21.61 -10.84 21.79
CA VAL A 43 -20.56 -11.62 22.46
C VAL A 43 -20.22 -12.85 21.62
N HIS A 44 -18.94 -13.01 21.29
CA HIS A 44 -18.44 -14.17 20.54
C HIS A 44 -17.99 -15.27 21.51
N LEU A 45 -18.95 -16.01 22.05
CA LEU A 45 -18.72 -17.20 22.88
C LEU A 45 -19.03 -18.45 22.05
N LEU A 46 -17.99 -19.11 21.53
CA LEU A 46 -18.11 -20.08 20.44
C LEU A 46 -17.50 -21.44 20.80
N ASN A 47 -18.03 -22.51 20.22
CA ASN A 47 -17.33 -23.79 20.16
C ASN A 47 -16.19 -23.66 19.15
N LEU A 48 -14.98 -24.05 19.55
CA LEU A 48 -13.87 -24.15 18.60
C LEU A 48 -14.07 -25.36 17.69
N LYS A 49 -13.82 -25.19 16.39
CA LYS A 49 -13.88 -26.27 15.40
C LYS A 49 -12.56 -26.42 14.66
N ASP A 50 -12.14 -27.65 14.38
CA ASP A 50 -10.95 -27.96 13.59
C ASP A 50 -11.17 -27.74 12.07
N GLU A 51 -10.16 -28.02 11.25
CA GLU A 51 -10.22 -27.91 9.78
C GLU A 51 -11.28 -28.82 9.12
N ASN A 52 -11.70 -29.89 9.80
CA ASN A 52 -12.72 -30.83 9.34
C ASN A 52 -14.13 -30.46 9.86
N GLY A 53 -14.23 -29.40 10.67
CA GLY A 53 -15.48 -28.94 11.27
C GLY A 53 -15.89 -29.68 12.56
N ASN A 54 -15.03 -30.55 13.10
CA ASN A 54 -15.28 -31.21 14.37
C ASN A 54 -15.08 -30.24 15.53
N ILE A 55 -15.89 -30.37 16.57
CA ILE A 55 -15.71 -29.58 17.80
C ILE A 55 -14.45 -30.05 18.51
N ILE A 56 -13.63 -29.10 18.95
CA ILE A 56 -12.39 -29.35 19.70
C ILE A 56 -12.70 -29.54 21.18
N ASP A 57 -12.24 -30.64 21.76
CA ASP A 57 -12.22 -30.83 23.22
C ASP A 57 -10.84 -30.43 23.76
N PRO A 58 -10.73 -29.49 24.73
CA PRO A 58 -9.45 -29.10 25.29
C PRO A 58 -8.74 -30.22 26.08
N ASN A 59 -9.38 -31.38 26.28
CA ASN A 59 -8.81 -32.57 26.89
C ASN A 59 -8.24 -33.57 25.89
N ASP A 60 -8.36 -33.33 24.58
CA ASP A 60 -7.81 -34.21 23.56
C ASP A 60 -6.29 -34.34 23.69
N GLU A 61 -5.79 -35.58 23.62
CA GLU A 61 -4.35 -35.87 23.69
C GLU A 61 -3.59 -35.29 22.49
N PHE A 62 -4.24 -35.26 21.32
CA PHE A 62 -3.76 -34.69 20.07
C PHE A 62 -4.64 -33.52 19.63
N ALA A 63 -4.53 -32.40 20.36
CA ALA A 63 -5.28 -31.19 20.05
C ALA A 63 -4.92 -30.61 18.66
N LEU A 64 -5.91 -30.53 17.79
CA LEU A 64 -5.81 -29.82 16.51
C LEU A 64 -6.03 -28.32 16.71
N PRO A 65 -5.41 -27.46 15.87
CA PRO A 65 -5.72 -26.04 15.88
C PRO A 65 -7.16 -25.82 15.41
N PHE A 66 -7.79 -24.78 15.96
CA PHE A 66 -9.08 -24.36 15.44
C PHE A 66 -8.90 -23.72 14.07
N SER A 67 -9.88 -23.96 13.20
CA SER A 67 -10.03 -23.35 11.89
C SER A 67 -10.88 -22.09 12.04
N THR A 68 -10.41 -20.94 11.55
CA THR A 68 -11.20 -19.71 11.49
C THR A 68 -12.36 -19.87 10.53
N LYS A 69 -12.15 -20.62 9.43
CA LYS A 69 -13.18 -20.95 8.45
C LYS A 69 -14.34 -21.74 9.07
N ASN A 70 -14.06 -22.75 9.89
CA ASN A 70 -15.12 -23.55 10.49
C ASN A 70 -15.68 -22.93 11.78
N THR A 71 -14.84 -22.31 12.61
CA THR A 71 -15.25 -21.71 13.89
C THR A 71 -16.09 -20.45 13.66
N CYS A 72 -15.67 -19.55 12.76
CA CYS A 72 -16.38 -18.31 12.48
C CYS A 72 -17.29 -18.44 11.24
N GLY A 73 -16.80 -19.14 10.22
CA GLY A 73 -17.39 -19.14 8.89
C GLY A 73 -18.49 -20.18 8.62
N ASN A 74 -18.69 -21.17 9.49
CA ASN A 74 -19.71 -22.20 9.23
C ASN A 74 -21.12 -21.72 9.64
N GLU A 75 -21.29 -21.28 10.89
CA GLU A 75 -22.60 -20.90 11.43
C GLU A 75 -22.83 -19.38 11.46
N CYS A 76 -21.76 -18.58 11.60
CA CYS A 76 -21.89 -17.17 11.93
C CYS A 76 -21.66 -16.22 10.76
N HIS A 77 -20.63 -16.45 9.95
CA HIS A 77 -20.24 -15.53 8.88
C HIS A 77 -20.08 -16.20 7.52
N ASN A 78 -20.41 -15.51 6.44
CA ASN A 78 -20.13 -16.02 5.10
C ASN A 78 -18.62 -15.89 4.78
N TYR A 79 -17.86 -16.95 5.07
CA TYR A 79 -16.40 -17.00 4.85
C TYR A 79 -16.02 -16.75 3.40
N GLU A 80 -16.72 -17.35 2.43
CA GLU A 80 -16.41 -17.19 1.00
C GLU A 80 -16.59 -15.74 0.55
N LYS A 81 -17.62 -15.06 1.06
CA LYS A 81 -17.82 -13.64 0.80
C LYS A 81 -16.72 -12.77 1.42
N ILE A 82 -16.28 -13.10 2.64
CA ILE A 82 -15.21 -12.40 3.35
C ILE A 82 -13.86 -12.59 2.64
N SER A 83 -13.51 -13.83 2.27
CA SER A 83 -12.22 -14.19 1.69
C SER A 83 -12.00 -13.63 0.29
N ASN A 84 -13.03 -13.04 -0.33
CA ASN A 84 -12.92 -12.30 -1.58
C ASN A 84 -12.60 -10.80 -1.39
N GLY A 85 -12.44 -10.34 -0.15
CA GLY A 85 -12.07 -8.96 0.17
C GLY A 85 -10.62 -8.60 -0.18
N PHE A 86 -10.29 -7.31 -0.17
CA PHE A 86 -9.03 -6.79 -0.74
C PHE A 86 -7.73 -7.29 -0.10
N HIS A 87 -7.79 -7.69 1.18
CA HIS A 87 -6.67 -8.27 1.93
C HIS A 87 -6.57 -9.79 1.81
N PHE A 88 -7.45 -10.42 1.03
CA PHE A 88 -7.57 -11.88 0.91
C PHE A 88 -7.64 -12.36 -0.55
N ASN A 89 -7.58 -11.46 -1.53
CA ASN A 89 -7.74 -11.75 -2.96
C ASN A 89 -6.54 -11.24 -3.80
N PHE A 90 -5.32 -11.52 -3.38
CA PHE A 90 -4.12 -11.01 -4.04
C PHE A 90 -3.92 -11.60 -5.43
N HIS A 91 -4.25 -12.88 -5.65
CA HIS A 91 -4.09 -13.57 -6.94
C HIS A 91 -5.09 -13.16 -8.03
N ASP A 92 -6.18 -12.47 -7.67
CA ASP A 92 -7.22 -12.07 -8.62
C ASP A 92 -6.67 -11.01 -9.59
N SER A 93 -6.25 -11.50 -10.75
CA SER A 93 -5.70 -10.72 -11.85
C SER A 93 -6.75 -9.90 -12.59
N THR A 94 -8.04 -10.03 -12.29
CA THR A 94 -9.10 -9.18 -12.86
C THR A 94 -9.19 -7.83 -12.16
N LEU A 95 -8.63 -7.72 -10.94
CA LEU A 95 -8.67 -6.53 -10.11
C LEU A 95 -7.49 -5.56 -10.32
N ILE A 96 -6.89 -5.56 -11.52
CA ILE A 96 -5.75 -4.67 -11.86
C ILE A 96 -6.11 -3.22 -11.56
N SER A 97 -5.34 -2.60 -10.68
CA SER A 97 -5.49 -1.19 -10.39
C SER A 97 -4.61 -0.38 -11.33
N LYS A 98 -5.19 0.61 -12.02
CA LYS A 98 -4.41 1.65 -12.72
C LYS A 98 -3.45 2.37 -11.76
N THR A 99 -3.81 2.48 -10.48
CA THR A 99 -2.92 3.06 -9.47
C THR A 99 -2.01 1.98 -8.87
N LYS A 100 -0.69 2.17 -8.98
CA LYS A 100 0.34 1.32 -8.35
C LYS A 100 0.16 1.28 -6.83
N SER A 101 0.08 0.08 -6.28
CA SER A 101 0.01 -0.18 -4.84
C SER A 101 1.39 -0.51 -4.27
N GLU A 102 1.52 -0.48 -2.95
CA GLU A 102 2.74 -0.97 -2.29
C GLU A 102 3.02 -2.43 -2.68
N PRO A 103 4.19 -2.73 -3.29
CA PRO A 103 4.51 -4.07 -3.77
C PRO A 103 5.03 -4.93 -2.61
N TRP A 104 5.07 -6.25 -2.82
CA TRP A 104 6.00 -7.10 -2.07
C TRP A 104 7.41 -6.86 -2.62
N ILE A 105 8.44 -6.74 -1.79
CA ILE A 105 9.79 -6.41 -2.27
C ILE A 105 10.70 -7.59 -1.98
N TYR A 106 11.08 -8.34 -3.02
CA TYR A 106 12.12 -9.35 -2.90
C TYR A 106 13.48 -8.68 -2.85
N THR A 107 14.27 -9.00 -1.83
CA THR A 107 15.61 -8.43 -1.64
C THR A 107 16.62 -9.53 -1.33
N ASP A 108 17.71 -9.54 -2.10
CA ASP A 108 18.89 -10.34 -1.80
C ASP A 108 20.15 -9.58 -2.26
N PRO A 109 20.92 -9.00 -1.31
CA PRO A 109 22.12 -8.25 -1.64
C PRO A 109 23.22 -9.12 -2.25
N THR A 110 23.26 -10.41 -1.93
CA THR A 110 24.30 -11.32 -2.47
C THR A 110 24.07 -11.69 -3.94
N THR A 111 22.87 -11.44 -4.45
CA THR A 111 22.52 -11.56 -5.87
C THR A 111 22.22 -10.23 -6.53
N LEU A 112 22.46 -9.11 -5.83
CA LEU A 112 22.14 -7.75 -6.27
C LEU A 112 20.67 -7.59 -6.70
N SER A 113 19.77 -8.27 -5.98
CA SER A 113 18.35 -8.37 -6.35
C SER A 113 17.47 -7.49 -5.46
N VAL A 114 16.70 -6.60 -6.09
CA VAL A 114 15.61 -5.79 -5.53
C VAL A 114 14.47 -5.82 -6.55
N ILE A 115 13.43 -6.61 -6.28
CA ILE A 115 12.36 -6.88 -7.24
C ILE A 115 11.00 -6.54 -6.63
N PRO A 116 10.29 -5.53 -7.17
CA PRO A 116 8.89 -5.29 -6.85
C PRO A 116 8.00 -6.42 -7.40
N ILE A 117 7.29 -7.10 -6.51
CA ILE A 117 6.43 -8.26 -6.79
C ILE A 117 4.96 -7.90 -6.51
N SER A 118 4.09 -8.27 -7.43
CA SER A 118 2.64 -8.14 -7.29
C SER A 118 1.91 -9.16 -8.14
N TYR A 119 1.02 -9.96 -7.54
CA TYR A 119 0.11 -10.85 -8.26
C TYR A 119 -0.81 -10.12 -9.26
N ARG A 120 -1.25 -8.89 -8.94
CA ARG A 120 -2.12 -8.08 -9.82
C ARG A 120 -1.39 -7.37 -10.96
N LYS A 121 -0.12 -7.70 -11.22
CA LYS A 121 0.81 -7.13 -12.23
C LYS A 121 0.60 -5.62 -12.49
N ASN A 122 1.14 -4.79 -11.61
CA ASN A 122 1.23 -3.35 -11.86
C ASN A 122 2.42 -3.04 -12.77
N GLU A 123 2.34 -1.96 -13.54
CA GLU A 123 3.47 -1.47 -14.36
C GLU A 123 4.74 -1.27 -13.50
N GLY A 124 5.86 -1.89 -13.90
CA GLY A 124 7.13 -1.90 -13.17
C GLY A 124 7.24 -2.95 -12.06
N SER A 125 6.28 -3.87 -11.93
CA SER A 125 6.35 -5.03 -11.02
C SER A 125 6.19 -6.35 -11.77
N PHE A 126 6.64 -7.43 -11.15
CA PHE A 126 6.56 -8.79 -11.68
C PHE A 126 5.62 -9.67 -10.85
N THR A 127 5.00 -10.66 -11.47
CA THR A 127 4.22 -11.66 -10.74
C THR A 127 5.14 -12.75 -10.17
N PRO A 128 4.72 -13.46 -9.11
CA PRO A 128 5.46 -14.63 -8.62
C PRO A 128 5.70 -15.70 -9.69
N ASP A 129 4.76 -15.90 -10.63
CA ASP A 129 4.92 -16.86 -11.73
C ASP A 129 6.03 -16.49 -12.72
N GLU A 130 6.21 -15.19 -13.00
CA GLU A 130 7.32 -14.68 -13.82
C GLU A 130 8.67 -14.97 -13.16
N LEU A 131 8.70 -14.96 -11.83
CA LEU A 131 9.89 -15.23 -11.02
C LEU A 131 10.07 -16.72 -10.64
N LYS A 132 9.12 -17.59 -11.05
CA LYS A 132 9.02 -19.00 -10.61
C LYS A 132 9.09 -19.15 -9.10
N LEU A 133 8.47 -18.22 -8.37
CA LEU A 133 8.40 -18.23 -6.93
C LEU A 133 7.17 -19.05 -6.50
N SER A 134 7.39 -20.22 -5.89
CA SER A 134 6.28 -21.05 -5.40
C SER A 134 5.56 -20.37 -4.24
N THR A 135 4.31 -20.73 -4.00
CA THR A 135 3.52 -20.13 -2.91
C THR A 135 4.13 -20.39 -1.53
N ILE A 136 4.78 -21.54 -1.30
CA ILE A 136 5.51 -21.77 -0.04
C ILE A 136 6.70 -20.83 0.09
N GLN A 137 7.44 -20.60 -0.99
CA GLN A 137 8.57 -19.65 -0.99
C GLN A 137 8.08 -18.21 -0.77
N PHE A 138 6.96 -17.84 -1.41
CA PHE A 138 6.30 -16.56 -1.22
C PHE A 138 5.88 -16.35 0.25
N LEU A 139 5.17 -17.32 0.84
CA LEU A 139 4.73 -17.26 2.25
C LEU A 139 5.91 -17.27 3.22
N PHE A 140 6.96 -18.03 2.95
CA PHE A 140 8.16 -18.01 3.78
C PHE A 140 8.80 -16.62 3.84
N ARG A 141 8.76 -15.87 2.74
CA ARG A 141 9.34 -14.52 2.67
C ARG A 141 8.40 -13.44 3.19
N PHE A 142 7.16 -13.43 2.72
CA PHE A 142 6.19 -12.34 2.86
C PHE A 142 5.02 -12.66 3.79
N GLY A 143 4.81 -13.95 4.06
CA GLY A 143 3.72 -14.45 4.89
C GLY A 143 3.64 -13.88 6.32
N PRO A 144 4.73 -13.44 6.98
CA PRO A 144 4.65 -12.72 8.25
C PRO A 144 3.70 -11.52 8.29
N TYR A 145 3.40 -10.91 7.14
CA TYR A 145 2.49 -9.76 6.98
C TYR A 145 1.31 -10.07 6.05
N TYR A 146 1.02 -11.36 5.88
CA TYR A 146 -0.05 -11.86 5.02
C TYR A 146 -1.21 -12.33 5.89
N ALA A 147 -2.44 -11.99 5.53
CA ALA A 147 -3.60 -12.23 6.38
C ALA A 147 -4.21 -13.64 6.23
N GLY A 148 -3.62 -14.51 5.40
CA GLY A 148 -4.15 -15.83 5.06
C GLY A 148 -5.22 -15.80 3.97
N GLY A 149 -5.67 -16.98 3.55
CA GLY A 149 -6.61 -17.16 2.44
C GLY A 149 -5.94 -17.27 1.08
N ASP A 150 -6.69 -17.05 0.00
CA ASP A 150 -6.16 -16.92 -1.36
C ASP A 150 -5.25 -18.09 -1.81
N ILE A 151 -4.09 -17.79 -2.41
CA ILE A 151 -2.99 -18.69 -2.74
C ILE A 151 -2.67 -19.72 -1.64
N SER A 152 -2.84 -19.37 -0.37
CA SER A 152 -2.49 -20.25 0.75
C SER A 152 -3.57 -21.27 1.12
N GLU A 153 -4.75 -21.19 0.48
CA GLU A 153 -5.80 -22.22 0.49
C GLU A 153 -5.98 -22.91 -0.87
N LEU A 154 -5.75 -22.18 -1.98
CA LEU A 154 -5.93 -22.61 -3.37
C LEU A 154 -4.74 -23.43 -3.90
N ASP A 155 -3.53 -22.87 -3.90
CA ASP A 155 -2.34 -23.50 -4.50
C ASP A 155 -1.86 -24.75 -3.75
N SER A 156 -2.28 -24.89 -2.49
CA SER A 156 -2.03 -26.09 -1.67
C SER A 156 -2.50 -27.39 -2.34
N LEU A 157 -3.33 -27.29 -3.38
CA LEU A 157 -3.89 -28.41 -4.14
C LEU A 157 -3.37 -28.50 -5.59
N GLU A 158 -2.68 -27.48 -6.11
CA GLU A 158 -2.41 -27.35 -7.55
C GLU A 158 -0.93 -27.57 -7.92
N ASN A 159 0.02 -27.20 -7.06
CA ASN A 159 1.44 -27.43 -7.31
C ASN A 159 1.90 -28.80 -6.78
N LYS A 160 2.18 -29.73 -7.71
CA LYS A 160 2.64 -31.09 -7.39
C LYS A 160 3.98 -31.15 -6.67
N GLU A 161 4.87 -30.18 -6.89
CA GLU A 161 6.21 -30.18 -6.27
C GLU A 161 6.14 -29.92 -4.78
N ASP A 162 5.22 -29.07 -4.34
CA ASP A 162 5.05 -28.65 -2.94
C ASP A 162 3.95 -29.42 -2.20
N PHE A 163 3.24 -30.35 -2.86
CA PHE A 163 2.07 -31.04 -2.30
C PHE A 163 2.35 -31.70 -0.94
N LEU A 164 3.41 -32.50 -0.84
CA LEU A 164 3.77 -33.14 0.43
C LEU A 164 4.16 -32.13 1.51
N ARG A 165 4.81 -31.03 1.12
CA ARG A 165 5.17 -29.96 2.05
C ARG A 165 3.93 -29.25 2.59
N TRP A 166 2.88 -29.10 1.78
CA TRP A 166 1.58 -28.58 2.22
C TRP A 166 0.87 -29.51 3.19
N MET A 167 0.99 -30.84 3.04
CA MET A 167 0.43 -31.79 4.00
C MET A 167 1.06 -31.63 5.40
N VAL A 168 2.36 -31.32 5.45
CA VAL A 168 3.10 -31.06 6.70
C VAL A 168 2.73 -29.70 7.30
N SER A 169 2.70 -28.66 6.47
CA SER A 169 2.53 -27.26 6.91
C SER A 169 1.08 -26.91 7.23
N GLY A 170 0.14 -27.55 6.53
CA GLY A 170 -1.28 -27.23 6.50
C GLY A 170 -1.61 -25.96 5.73
N LYS A 171 -2.90 -25.70 5.51
CA LYS A 171 -3.39 -24.48 4.84
C LYS A 171 -3.32 -23.28 5.78
N LEU A 172 -3.12 -22.09 5.23
CA LEU A 172 -3.23 -20.84 5.98
C LEU A 172 -4.57 -20.17 5.67
N GLU A 173 -5.58 -20.43 6.49
CA GLU A 173 -6.89 -19.81 6.32
C GLU A 173 -6.84 -18.29 6.54
N THR A 174 -7.86 -17.60 6.02
CA THR A 174 -8.15 -16.20 6.33
C THR A 174 -8.19 -16.01 7.85
N ASN A 175 -7.20 -15.31 8.38
CA ASN A 175 -7.04 -15.13 9.81
C ASN A 175 -7.85 -13.93 10.30
N CYS A 176 -9.08 -14.17 10.73
CA CYS A 176 -9.95 -13.11 11.25
C CYS A 176 -9.33 -12.37 12.46
N LEU A 177 -8.57 -13.08 13.29
CA LEU A 177 -8.01 -12.57 14.54
C LEU A 177 -6.93 -11.52 14.32
N ILE A 178 -6.20 -11.57 13.19
CA ILE A 178 -5.13 -10.61 12.90
C ILE A 178 -5.60 -9.15 12.90
N CYS A 179 -6.89 -8.95 12.60
CA CYS A 179 -7.55 -7.65 12.62
C CYS A 179 -8.52 -7.51 13.79
N HIS A 180 -9.35 -8.52 14.03
CA HIS A 180 -10.50 -8.38 14.94
C HIS A 180 -10.18 -8.64 16.41
N ASP A 181 -9.11 -9.36 16.73
CA ASP A 181 -8.78 -9.66 18.12
C ASP A 181 -8.32 -8.38 18.84
N ALA A 182 -9.00 -8.09 19.95
CA ALA A 182 -8.72 -6.98 20.84
C ALA A 182 -8.16 -7.48 22.18
N ASP A 183 -7.90 -8.78 22.34
CA ASP A 183 -7.13 -9.31 23.46
C ASP A 183 -5.66 -8.85 23.34
N PRO A 184 -5.12 -8.12 24.33
CA PRO A 184 -3.72 -7.69 24.32
C PRO A 184 -2.70 -8.83 24.28
N PHE A 185 -3.14 -10.06 24.53
CA PHE A 185 -2.30 -11.25 24.40
C PHE A 185 -2.04 -11.64 22.93
N TYR A 186 -2.93 -11.27 22.00
CA TYR A 186 -2.78 -11.71 20.62
C TYR A 186 -1.45 -11.18 20.02
N ASP A 187 -0.51 -12.09 19.78
CA ASP A 187 0.85 -11.73 19.38
C ASP A 187 1.05 -11.94 17.87
N GLN A 188 1.04 -10.84 17.13
CA GLN A 188 1.29 -10.86 15.69
C GLN A 188 2.75 -11.24 15.34
N ALA A 189 3.71 -11.01 16.24
CA ALA A 189 5.08 -11.48 16.05
C ALA A 189 5.17 -13.01 16.22
N GLU A 190 4.38 -13.60 17.11
CA GLU A 190 4.24 -15.07 17.21
C GLU A 190 3.56 -15.65 15.97
N TYR A 191 2.54 -14.98 15.42
CA TYR A 191 1.97 -15.34 14.12
C TYR A 191 3.06 -15.40 13.05
N ALA A 192 3.83 -14.32 12.89
CA ALA A 192 4.93 -14.26 11.94
C ALA A 192 6.01 -15.33 12.18
N SER A 193 6.36 -15.61 13.44
CA SER A 193 7.30 -16.67 13.75
C SER A 193 6.78 -18.03 13.30
N ASN A 194 5.48 -18.31 13.44
CA ASN A 194 4.88 -19.55 12.99
C ASN A 194 4.85 -19.66 11.48
N ILE A 195 4.58 -18.57 10.76
CA ILE A 195 4.69 -18.54 9.31
C ILE A 195 6.12 -18.85 8.84
N ARG A 196 7.15 -18.26 9.47
CA ARG A 196 8.57 -18.55 9.15
C ARG A 196 8.96 -20.01 9.41
N LYS A 197 8.30 -20.68 10.35
CA LYS A 197 8.47 -22.10 10.66
C LYS A 197 7.59 -23.01 9.80
N GLN A 198 6.87 -22.46 8.82
CA GLN A 198 5.88 -23.16 7.98
C GLN A 198 4.73 -23.80 8.79
N ASN A 199 4.46 -23.32 10.00
CA ASN A 199 3.35 -23.81 10.84
C ASN A 199 2.02 -23.18 10.40
N PHE A 200 1.71 -23.21 9.11
CA PHE A 200 0.63 -22.43 8.48
C PHE A 200 -0.74 -22.69 9.12
N LYS A 201 -1.17 -23.95 9.27
CA LYS A 201 -2.47 -24.26 9.88
C LYS A 201 -2.57 -23.94 11.37
N TRP A 202 -1.44 -23.82 12.06
CA TRP A 202 -1.42 -23.49 13.48
C TRP A 202 -1.27 -21.99 13.75
N ALA A 203 -0.88 -21.18 12.76
CA ALA A 203 -0.44 -19.81 12.98
C ALA A 203 -1.50 -18.94 13.69
N ALA A 204 -2.77 -19.01 13.28
CA ALA A 204 -3.85 -18.28 13.93
C ALA A 204 -4.08 -18.74 15.37
N ALA A 205 -4.05 -20.06 15.61
CA ALA A 205 -4.25 -20.64 16.93
C ALA A 205 -3.10 -20.32 17.88
N ALA A 206 -1.86 -20.54 17.44
CA ALA A 206 -0.63 -20.31 18.19
C ALA A 206 -0.50 -18.87 18.70
N SER A 207 -1.11 -17.91 18.02
CA SER A 207 -1.06 -16.49 18.37
C SER A 207 -2.17 -16.04 19.31
N SER A 208 -3.14 -16.92 19.62
CA SER A 208 -4.32 -16.60 20.41
C SER A 208 -4.13 -16.86 21.92
N SER A 209 -4.92 -16.18 22.76
CA SER A 209 -4.79 -16.23 24.23
C SER A 209 -5.21 -17.54 24.91
N PHE A 210 -5.67 -18.51 24.12
CA PHE A 210 -6.17 -19.78 24.61
C PHE A 210 -5.33 -20.98 24.18
N THR A 211 -4.18 -20.78 23.53
CA THR A 211 -3.28 -21.89 23.19
C THR A 211 -1.82 -21.62 23.55
N GLU A 212 -1.07 -22.69 23.73
CA GLU A 212 0.39 -22.70 23.69
C GLU A 212 0.81 -23.60 22.52
N PHE A 213 1.71 -23.11 21.67
CA PHE A 213 2.20 -23.84 20.50
C PHE A 213 3.72 -24.02 20.55
N LYS A 214 4.19 -25.21 20.13
CA LYS A 214 5.62 -25.52 19.96
C LYS A 214 5.82 -26.32 18.68
N GLY A 215 7.03 -26.21 18.12
CA GLY A 215 7.46 -27.01 16.98
C GLY A 215 7.72 -26.21 15.72
N ASN A 216 8.22 -26.91 14.70
CA ASN A 216 8.68 -26.30 13.46
C ASN A 216 8.45 -27.26 12.28
N ALA A 217 7.37 -27.03 11.53
CA ALA A 217 6.98 -27.81 10.36
C ALA A 217 8.06 -27.79 9.26
N SER A 218 8.80 -26.69 9.09
CA SER A 218 9.89 -26.60 8.10
C SER A 218 11.06 -27.57 8.38
N LYS A 219 11.18 -28.08 9.61
CA LYS A 219 12.19 -29.07 10.01
C LYS A 219 11.68 -30.51 9.98
N MET A 220 10.42 -30.71 9.61
CA MET A 220 9.84 -32.03 9.43
C MET A 220 10.09 -32.54 8.00
N PRO A 221 10.29 -33.86 7.81
CA PRO A 221 10.36 -34.45 6.48
C PRO A 221 9.01 -34.38 5.76
N ASP A 222 9.01 -34.43 4.43
CA ASP A 222 7.79 -34.32 3.60
C ASP A 222 6.75 -35.44 3.84
N ASN A 223 7.19 -36.58 4.37
CA ASN A 223 6.31 -37.70 4.74
C ASN A 223 5.82 -37.63 6.20
N TYR A 224 6.11 -36.53 6.92
CA TYR A 224 5.62 -36.34 8.28
C TYR A 224 4.10 -36.21 8.28
N ASP A 225 3.46 -36.98 9.14
CA ASP A 225 2.03 -36.94 9.35
C ASP A 225 1.75 -36.90 10.86
N ILE A 226 1.14 -35.81 11.32
CA ILE A 226 0.80 -35.62 12.73
C ILE A 226 -0.18 -36.69 13.24
N TYR A 227 -0.97 -37.30 12.36
CA TYR A 227 -1.91 -38.36 12.70
C TYR A 227 -1.24 -39.74 12.75
N ASN A 228 -0.01 -39.87 12.24
CA ASN A 228 0.72 -41.13 12.21
C ASN A 228 1.86 -41.13 13.23
N LEU A 229 1.60 -41.76 14.38
CA LEU A 229 2.56 -41.95 15.48
C LEU A 229 3.91 -42.51 15.03
N THR A 230 3.94 -43.34 13.99
CA THR A 230 5.18 -43.91 13.46
C THR A 230 6.09 -42.85 12.86
N THR A 231 5.51 -41.85 12.17
CA THR A 231 6.27 -40.74 11.59
C THR A 231 6.70 -39.73 12.66
N VAL A 232 5.94 -39.61 13.75
CA VAL A 232 6.30 -38.76 14.90
C VAL A 232 7.45 -39.39 15.70
N GLN A 233 7.42 -40.72 15.90
CA GLN A 233 8.46 -41.45 16.64
C GLN A 233 9.80 -41.53 15.89
N SER A 234 9.80 -41.41 14.55
CA SER A 234 11.02 -41.42 13.75
C SER A 234 11.78 -40.08 13.75
N ILE A 235 11.19 -39.01 14.30
CA ILE A 235 11.83 -37.70 14.40
C ILE A 235 12.85 -37.69 15.56
N ASP A 236 14.09 -37.30 15.28
CA ASP A 236 15.06 -36.99 16.34
C ASP A 236 14.67 -35.68 17.04
N GLN A 237 14.04 -35.83 18.19
CA GLN A 237 13.54 -34.72 19.01
C GLN A 237 14.65 -33.87 19.64
N ARG A 238 15.93 -34.29 19.55
CA ARG A 238 17.07 -33.47 19.97
C ARG A 238 17.37 -32.36 18.97
N SER A 239 17.03 -32.56 17.69
CA SER A 239 17.31 -31.61 16.60
C SER A 239 16.06 -30.93 16.05
N SER A 240 14.89 -31.56 16.12
CA SER A 240 13.65 -31.06 15.53
C SER A 240 12.46 -31.34 16.42
N VAL A 241 11.61 -30.34 16.67
CA VAL A 241 10.40 -30.49 17.49
C VAL A 241 9.17 -30.54 16.58
N PRO A 242 8.40 -31.64 16.57
CA PRO A 242 7.15 -31.72 15.81
C PRO A 242 6.13 -30.65 16.25
N PRO A 243 5.33 -30.09 15.32
CA PRO A 243 4.23 -29.18 15.66
C PRO A 243 3.28 -29.79 16.70
N LYS A 244 3.08 -29.10 17.81
CA LYS A 244 2.17 -29.50 18.89
C LYS A 244 1.49 -28.27 19.49
N LEU A 245 0.17 -28.37 19.63
CA LEU A 245 -0.67 -27.35 20.26
C LEU A 245 -1.18 -27.88 21.61
N THR A 246 -1.42 -26.99 22.56
CA THR A 246 -2.12 -27.31 23.81
C THR A 246 -3.09 -26.17 24.14
N TYR A 247 -4.32 -26.52 24.49
CA TYR A 247 -5.35 -25.55 24.88
C TYR A 247 -5.27 -25.20 26.36
N ASN A 248 -5.42 -23.92 26.68
CA ASN A 248 -5.57 -23.46 28.05
C ASN A 248 -7.00 -23.73 28.53
N LYS A 249 -7.18 -24.80 29.29
CA LYS A 249 -8.50 -25.24 29.81
C LYS A 249 -9.24 -24.16 30.61
N SER A 250 -8.53 -23.22 31.24
CA SER A 250 -9.16 -22.12 32.00
C SER A 250 -9.90 -21.10 31.12
N LYS A 251 -9.67 -21.11 29.81
CA LYS A 251 -10.34 -20.23 28.84
C LYS A 251 -11.67 -20.82 28.33
N PHE A 252 -11.94 -22.08 28.65
CA PHE A 252 -13.17 -22.77 28.29
C PHE A 252 -14.18 -22.68 29.42
N ASN A 253 -15.43 -22.40 29.10
CA ASN A 253 -16.51 -22.47 30.07
C ASN A 253 -17.00 -23.92 30.29
N SER A 254 -18.02 -24.11 31.14
CA SER A 254 -18.60 -25.44 31.42
C SER A 254 -19.27 -26.12 30.22
N GLU A 255 -19.49 -25.40 29.12
CA GLU A 255 -20.04 -25.90 27.86
C GLU A 255 -18.94 -26.10 26.79
N ASN A 256 -17.66 -26.04 27.17
CA ASN A 256 -16.49 -26.09 26.27
C ASN A 256 -16.47 -25.00 25.19
N LYS A 257 -17.08 -23.83 25.48
CA LYS A 257 -17.01 -22.65 24.61
C LYS A 257 -15.90 -21.70 25.07
N VAL A 258 -15.31 -21.00 24.11
CA VAL A 258 -14.27 -19.99 24.31
C VAL A 258 -14.82 -18.60 23.96
N TYR A 259 -14.50 -17.64 24.80
CA TYR A 259 -14.79 -16.23 24.55
C TYR A 259 -13.69 -15.60 23.69
N PHE A 260 -14.08 -15.00 22.57
CA PHE A 260 -13.22 -14.17 21.73
C PHE A 260 -13.49 -12.69 22.02
N ASN A 261 -12.44 -11.94 22.37
CA ASN A 261 -12.53 -10.50 22.53
C ASN A 261 -12.41 -9.81 21.17
N LEU A 262 -13.48 -9.83 20.37
CA LEU A 262 -13.47 -9.23 19.03
C LEU A 262 -13.98 -7.79 19.03
N SER A 263 -13.39 -6.95 18.19
CA SER A 263 -13.85 -5.58 17.95
C SER A 263 -14.31 -5.37 16.50
N LYS A 264 -15.39 -4.57 16.33
CA LYS A 264 -15.75 -3.96 15.03
C LYS A 264 -15.04 -2.63 14.80
N LYS A 265 -14.73 -1.88 15.87
CA LYS A 265 -13.88 -0.69 15.81
C LYS A 265 -12.43 -1.15 16.04
N ILE A 266 -11.81 -1.63 14.97
CA ILE A 266 -10.49 -2.25 15.00
C ILE A 266 -9.45 -1.28 15.61
N PRO A 267 -8.64 -1.71 16.59
CA PRO A 267 -7.52 -0.92 17.08
C PRO A 267 -6.51 -0.63 15.97
N ASN A 268 -5.94 0.58 15.95
CA ASN A 268 -4.99 0.99 14.90
C ASN A 268 -3.72 0.13 14.90
N ASP A 269 -3.30 -0.35 16.07
CA ASP A 269 -2.10 -1.19 16.25
C ASP A 269 -2.16 -2.45 15.39
N ASN A 270 -3.35 -3.06 15.25
CA ASN A 270 -3.55 -4.24 14.41
C ASN A 270 -3.25 -3.93 12.94
N CYS A 271 -3.57 -2.72 12.46
CA CYS A 271 -3.23 -2.25 11.13
C CYS A 271 -1.73 -1.90 11.02
N TYR A 272 -1.19 -1.23 12.04
CA TYR A 272 0.18 -0.76 12.07
C TYR A 272 1.21 -1.88 12.03
N TYR A 273 0.86 -3.09 12.47
CA TYR A 273 1.74 -4.22 12.30
C TYR A 273 2.17 -4.45 10.86
N CYS A 274 1.25 -4.38 9.89
CA CYS A 274 1.56 -4.48 8.46
C CYS A 274 1.83 -3.11 7.80
N HIS A 275 1.23 -2.03 8.29
CA HIS A 275 1.21 -0.72 7.62
C HIS A 275 2.03 0.38 8.30
N SER A 276 2.88 0.03 9.29
CA SER A 276 3.80 1.04 9.86
C SER A 276 4.80 1.51 8.82
N SER A 277 5.08 2.81 8.89
CA SER A 277 6.17 3.44 8.16
C SER A 277 6.94 4.36 9.10
N ILE A 278 8.27 4.39 8.97
CA ILE A 278 9.13 5.28 9.75
C ILE A 278 10.22 5.87 8.88
N ILE A 279 10.37 7.19 8.92
CA ILE A 279 11.44 7.87 8.20
C ILE A 279 12.76 7.60 8.91
N ALA A 280 13.77 7.15 8.16
CA ALA A 280 15.10 6.90 8.66
C ALA A 280 15.89 8.23 8.76
N ASN A 281 15.67 8.94 9.85
CA ASN A 281 16.39 10.16 10.23
C ASN A 281 16.91 10.04 11.67
N GLU A 282 17.54 11.10 12.18
CA GLU A 282 18.06 11.17 13.56
C GLU A 282 17.03 10.87 14.67
N ASN A 283 15.73 10.90 14.36
CA ASN A 283 14.63 10.64 15.28
C ASN A 283 13.96 9.28 15.05
N ILE A 284 14.52 8.40 14.22
CA ILE A 284 13.99 7.05 13.92
C ILE A 284 13.76 6.18 15.17
N HIS A 285 14.51 6.37 16.24
CA HIS A 285 14.31 5.66 17.51
C HIS A 285 13.49 6.46 18.54
N SER A 286 13.08 7.67 18.19
CA SER A 286 12.35 8.61 19.05
C SER A 286 10.92 8.79 18.55
N ASN A 287 10.12 7.72 18.54
CA ASN A 287 8.72 7.77 18.06
C ASN A 287 7.90 8.91 18.68
N TRP A 288 8.16 9.27 19.94
CA TRP A 288 7.50 10.37 20.64
C TRP A 288 7.76 11.76 20.03
N LYS A 289 8.78 11.91 19.19
CA LYS A 289 9.10 13.16 18.46
C LYS A 289 8.39 13.25 17.11
N ASN A 290 7.81 12.15 16.62
CA ASN A 290 7.06 12.16 15.38
C ASN A 290 5.65 12.66 15.64
N GLU A 291 5.19 13.60 14.83
CA GLU A 291 3.80 14.05 14.87
C GLU A 291 2.88 12.93 14.37
N GLU A 292 1.76 12.74 15.04
CA GLU A 292 0.73 11.79 14.64
C GLU A 292 -0.16 12.38 13.53
N ASP A 293 -0.75 11.50 12.72
CA ASP A 293 -1.80 11.87 11.77
C ASP A 293 -2.94 12.65 12.46
N VAL A 294 -3.34 13.78 11.88
CA VAL A 294 -4.35 14.68 12.44
C VAL A 294 -5.68 13.97 12.70
N HIS A 295 -6.03 12.96 11.91
CA HIS A 295 -7.28 12.21 12.05
C HIS A 295 -7.23 11.25 13.24
N LEU A 296 -6.09 10.60 13.45
CA LEU A 296 -5.90 9.70 14.60
C LEU A 296 -5.87 10.50 15.90
N LYS A 297 -5.21 11.66 15.89
CA LYS A 297 -5.24 12.64 17.00
C LYS A 297 -6.66 13.14 17.30
N ALA A 298 -7.54 13.19 16.30
CA ALA A 298 -8.95 13.52 16.46
C ALA A 298 -9.81 12.34 16.98
N GLY A 299 -9.22 11.17 17.21
CA GLY A 299 -9.87 9.98 17.77
C GLY A 299 -10.48 9.02 16.73
N LEU A 300 -10.14 9.20 15.45
CA LEU A 300 -10.51 8.24 14.39
C LEU A 300 -9.55 7.05 14.39
N ASN A 301 -10.08 5.89 13.99
CA ASN A 301 -9.29 4.71 13.69
C ASN A 301 -9.13 4.54 12.18
N CYS A 302 -8.18 3.71 11.76
CA CYS A 302 -7.95 3.37 10.35
C CYS A 302 -9.26 2.97 9.64
N VAL A 303 -10.07 2.15 10.32
CA VAL A 303 -11.34 1.63 9.81
C VAL A 303 -12.46 2.67 9.72
N ASP A 304 -12.31 3.85 10.31
CA ASP A 304 -13.30 4.93 10.15
C ASP A 304 -13.28 5.52 8.74
N CYS A 305 -12.12 5.49 8.07
CA CYS A 305 -11.95 5.82 6.65
C CYS A 305 -11.95 4.56 5.76
N HIS A 306 -11.19 3.53 6.15
CA HIS A 306 -11.08 2.25 5.45
C HIS A 306 -12.24 1.29 5.81
N ARG A 307 -13.47 1.74 5.59
CA ARG A 307 -14.67 0.93 5.89
C ARG A 307 -14.89 -0.18 4.87
N ASN A 308 -15.60 -1.22 5.29
CA ASN A 308 -16.06 -2.30 4.44
C ASN A 308 -17.38 -2.87 4.98
N GLY A 309 -18.12 -3.55 4.11
CA GLY A 309 -19.19 -4.44 4.51
C GLY A 309 -18.65 -5.84 4.84
N ILE A 310 -19.56 -6.82 4.91
CA ILE A 310 -19.20 -8.23 5.12
C ILE A 310 -18.29 -8.79 4.01
N ASP A 311 -18.29 -8.18 2.83
CA ASP A 311 -17.42 -8.54 1.70
C ASP A 311 -15.94 -8.19 1.91
N HIS A 312 -15.60 -7.45 2.97
CA HIS A 312 -14.23 -7.00 3.25
C HIS A 312 -13.57 -6.25 2.08
N ASN A 313 -14.39 -5.63 1.21
CA ASN A 313 -13.93 -4.72 0.18
C ASN A 313 -13.61 -3.36 0.81
N MET A 314 -12.47 -3.30 1.50
CA MET A 314 -12.02 -2.09 2.19
C MET A 314 -11.87 -0.92 1.23
N ILE A 315 -12.50 0.19 1.61
CA ILE A 315 -12.44 1.47 0.90
C ILE A 315 -11.00 1.98 0.92
N LYS A 316 -10.52 2.50 -0.22
CA LYS A 316 -9.11 2.97 -0.38
C LYS A 316 -9.00 4.49 -0.57
N GLY A 317 -10.08 5.24 -0.32
CA GLY A 317 -10.09 6.71 -0.38
C GLY A 317 -9.71 7.31 -1.75
N VAL A 318 -9.79 6.53 -2.84
CA VAL A 318 -9.44 7.00 -4.18
C VAL A 318 -10.61 7.79 -4.76
N GLU A 319 -10.45 9.12 -4.86
CA GLU A 319 -11.45 10.12 -5.31
C GLU A 319 -12.42 9.61 -6.39
N ASN A 320 -11.92 8.89 -7.42
CA ASN A 320 -12.70 8.50 -8.60
C ASN A 320 -12.91 6.99 -8.80
N LYS A 321 -12.55 6.12 -7.84
CA LYS A 321 -13.00 4.70 -7.81
C LYS A 321 -14.08 4.47 -6.76
N ALA A 322 -14.53 5.56 -6.16
CA ALA A 322 -15.52 5.52 -5.15
C ALA A 322 -16.88 5.16 -5.76
N THR A 323 -17.40 4.00 -5.39
CA THR A 323 -18.84 3.70 -5.47
C THR A 323 -19.62 4.82 -4.76
N LYS A 324 -20.91 4.96 -5.04
CA LYS A 324 -21.77 5.96 -4.36
C LYS A 324 -21.57 5.94 -2.83
N ASP A 325 -21.38 4.76 -2.26
CA ASP A 325 -21.19 4.58 -0.82
C ASP A 325 -19.78 4.97 -0.33
N SER A 326 -18.75 4.80 -1.16
CA SER A 326 -17.36 5.09 -0.78
C SER A 326 -16.90 6.52 -1.08
N GLN A 327 -17.69 7.32 -1.81
CA GLN A 327 -17.38 8.72 -2.12
C GLN A 327 -17.31 9.59 -0.87
N SER A 328 -18.12 9.23 0.13
CA SER A 328 -18.17 9.91 1.44
C SER A 328 -16.93 9.70 2.32
N PHE A 329 -16.03 8.80 1.93
CA PHE A 329 -14.79 8.45 2.65
C PHE A 329 -13.52 8.82 1.87
N THR A 330 -13.60 9.88 1.06
CA THR A 330 -12.45 10.54 0.43
C THR A 330 -12.15 11.85 1.16
N CYS A 331 -11.00 12.48 0.87
CA CYS A 331 -10.68 13.81 1.40
C CYS A 331 -11.81 14.80 1.06
N GLU A 332 -12.22 14.84 -0.21
CA GLU A 332 -13.32 15.68 -0.67
C GLU A 332 -14.65 15.29 -0.01
N GLY A 333 -14.95 14.00 0.10
CA GLY A 333 -16.18 13.51 0.72
C GLY A 333 -16.42 13.98 2.16
N CYS A 334 -15.34 14.22 2.91
CA CYS A 334 -15.43 14.74 4.28
C CYS A 334 -15.29 16.27 4.34
N HIS A 335 -14.39 16.84 3.56
CA HIS A 335 -13.94 18.22 3.70
C HIS A 335 -14.59 19.20 2.72
N THR A 336 -15.17 18.77 1.60
CA THR A 336 -15.77 19.69 0.62
C THR A 336 -17.29 19.74 0.74
N LYS A 337 -17.88 20.84 0.25
CA LYS A 337 -19.33 20.99 0.22
C LYS A 337 -19.90 20.30 -1.00
N ASN A 338 -20.74 19.29 -0.81
CA ASN A 338 -21.56 18.76 -1.90
C ASN A 338 -22.86 19.58 -2.01
N ASN A 339 -22.91 20.47 -2.99
CA ASN A 339 -24.09 21.32 -3.23
C ASN A 339 -25.19 20.63 -4.06
N GLU A 340 -24.95 19.41 -4.54
CA GLU A 340 -25.88 18.68 -5.42
C GLU A 340 -26.81 17.72 -4.65
N SER A 341 -26.51 17.46 -3.37
CA SER A 341 -27.35 16.60 -2.52
C SER A 341 -28.37 17.43 -1.74
N ALA A 342 -29.63 16.98 -1.75
CA ALA A 342 -30.69 17.56 -0.91
C ALA A 342 -30.43 17.34 0.61
N ILE A 343 -29.54 16.39 0.95
CA ILE A 343 -29.11 16.09 2.31
C ILE A 343 -27.71 16.68 2.50
N PRO A 344 -27.47 17.50 3.53
CA PRO A 344 -26.12 17.98 3.86
C PRO A 344 -25.19 16.80 4.17
N THR A 345 -24.18 16.58 3.34
CA THR A 345 -23.17 15.52 3.53
C THR A 345 -21.83 16.05 4.05
N ASN A 346 -21.75 17.35 4.34
CA ASN A 346 -20.50 18.04 4.65
C ASN A 346 -20.06 17.79 6.10
N GLY A 347 -18.74 17.75 6.33
CA GLY A 347 -18.18 17.62 7.68
C GLY A 347 -18.40 16.24 8.29
N ASN A 348 -18.38 15.19 7.46
CA ASN A 348 -18.47 13.81 7.90
C ASN A 348 -17.42 13.53 8.99
N LEU A 349 -17.81 12.79 10.04
CA LEU A 349 -16.97 12.51 11.22
C LEU A 349 -16.40 13.76 11.94
N GLY A 350 -17.03 14.93 11.76
CA GLY A 350 -16.58 16.18 12.37
C GLY A 350 -15.47 16.89 11.57
N ALA A 351 -15.26 16.53 10.31
CA ALA A 351 -14.24 17.14 9.46
C ALA A 351 -14.48 18.65 9.25
N PRO A 352 -13.44 19.50 9.39
CA PRO A 352 -13.55 20.92 9.08
C PRO A 352 -13.66 21.17 7.56
N ILE A 353 -14.37 22.23 7.17
CA ILE A 353 -14.44 22.67 5.76
C ILE A 353 -13.32 23.67 5.49
N PRO A 354 -12.36 23.37 4.60
CA PRO A 354 -11.23 24.25 4.33
C PRO A 354 -11.63 25.35 3.33
N GLU A 355 -11.25 26.59 3.64
CA GLU A 355 -11.47 27.74 2.75
C GLU A 355 -10.38 27.89 1.69
N HIS A 356 -9.17 27.39 1.96
CA HIS A 356 -7.97 27.52 1.11
C HIS A 356 -7.72 28.95 0.58
N LEU A 357 -7.87 29.96 1.45
CA LEU A 357 -7.72 31.36 1.10
C LEU A 357 -6.37 31.64 0.42
N GLY A 358 -6.41 32.23 -0.77
CA GLY A 358 -5.22 32.62 -1.52
C GLY A 358 -4.59 31.52 -2.39
N ILE A 359 -5.14 30.30 -2.40
CA ILE A 359 -4.71 29.22 -3.31
C ILE A 359 -5.54 29.26 -4.61
N PRO A 360 -4.90 29.49 -5.78
CA PRO A 360 -5.61 29.50 -7.06
C PRO A 360 -6.23 28.14 -7.42
N PRO A 361 -7.43 28.09 -8.06
CA PRO A 361 -8.15 26.85 -8.38
C PRO A 361 -7.36 25.80 -9.16
N ILE A 362 -6.43 26.22 -10.02
CA ILE A 362 -5.56 25.33 -10.81
C ILE A 362 -4.77 24.33 -9.95
N HIS A 363 -4.51 24.67 -8.67
CA HIS A 363 -3.85 23.74 -7.75
C HIS A 363 -4.72 22.52 -7.45
N PHE A 364 -6.04 22.66 -7.36
CA PHE A 364 -6.94 21.53 -7.11
C PHE A 364 -7.16 20.66 -8.35
N GLU A 365 -6.91 21.21 -9.54
CA GLU A 365 -6.88 20.46 -10.80
C GLU A 365 -5.58 19.65 -10.96
N ARG A 366 -4.46 20.17 -10.46
CA ARG A 366 -3.11 19.60 -10.68
C ARG A 366 -2.51 18.88 -9.47
N LEU A 367 -2.96 19.17 -8.25
CA LEU A 367 -2.43 18.60 -7.02
C LEU A 367 -3.53 17.79 -6.32
N SER A 368 -3.16 16.64 -5.78
CA SER A 368 -4.00 15.93 -4.82
C SER A 368 -4.03 16.65 -3.46
N CYS A 369 -5.06 16.43 -2.64
CA CYS A 369 -5.09 16.96 -1.27
C CYS A 369 -3.84 16.53 -0.47
N THR A 370 -3.38 15.29 -0.68
CA THR A 370 -2.22 14.72 -0.01
C THR A 370 -0.90 15.39 -0.42
N THR A 371 -0.82 16.10 -1.54
CA THR A 371 0.38 16.88 -1.89
C THR A 371 0.74 17.91 -0.85
N CYS A 372 -0.25 18.66 -0.36
CA CYS A 372 0.00 19.68 0.65
C CYS A 372 -0.12 19.12 2.08
N HIS A 373 -0.95 18.07 2.24
CA HIS A 373 -1.36 17.59 3.55
C HIS A 373 -0.74 16.25 3.98
N SER A 374 0.01 15.52 3.17
CA SER A 374 0.49 14.17 3.53
C SER A 374 2.01 14.08 3.60
N GLY A 375 2.52 13.22 4.48
CA GLY A 375 3.95 12.97 4.63
C GLY A 375 4.75 14.16 5.17
N ASN A 376 6.08 14.05 5.09
CA ASN A 376 7.00 15.06 5.61
C ASN A 376 7.06 16.34 4.77
N TRP A 377 7.54 17.41 5.39
CA TRP A 377 7.95 18.60 4.66
C TRP A 377 9.10 18.29 3.69
N PRO A 378 9.07 18.82 2.46
CA PRO A 378 10.12 18.57 1.47
C PRO A 378 11.47 19.15 1.90
N THR A 379 12.50 18.31 1.89
CA THR A 379 13.91 18.64 2.13
C THR A 379 14.71 18.60 0.83
N LYS A 380 15.92 19.19 0.78
CA LYS A 380 16.75 19.21 -0.45
C LYS A 380 17.07 17.82 -1.00
N GLU A 381 17.19 16.85 -0.10
CA GLU A 381 17.44 15.44 -0.41
C GLU A 381 16.20 14.60 -0.05
N THR A 382 16.06 13.44 -0.68
CA THR A 382 15.12 12.40 -0.24
C THR A 382 15.53 11.84 1.12
N ASN A 383 14.53 11.33 1.85
CA ASN A 383 14.78 10.54 3.05
C ASN A 383 14.47 9.08 2.73
N PHE A 384 15.14 8.15 3.41
CA PHE A 384 14.72 6.77 3.42
C PHE A 384 13.52 6.57 4.35
N VAL A 385 12.66 5.61 4.01
CA VAL A 385 11.53 5.18 4.82
C VAL A 385 11.58 3.67 4.98
N LYS A 386 11.36 3.21 6.20
CA LYS A 386 11.21 1.80 6.53
C LYS A 386 9.73 1.50 6.67
N ILE A 387 9.27 0.43 6.02
CA ILE A 387 7.90 -0.07 6.09
C ILE A 387 7.88 -1.49 6.67
N SER A 388 6.82 -1.88 7.38
CA SER A 388 6.77 -3.20 8.04
C SER A 388 7.01 -4.36 7.08
N ARG A 389 6.33 -4.36 5.92
CA ARG A 389 6.37 -5.46 4.95
C ARG A 389 7.74 -5.69 4.29
N ALA A 390 8.62 -4.68 4.29
CA ALA A 390 9.95 -4.78 3.69
C ALA A 390 11.09 -4.86 4.73
N HIS A 391 10.90 -4.26 5.91
CA HIS A 391 11.94 -4.14 6.94
C HIS A 391 11.63 -4.90 8.23
N PHE A 392 10.55 -5.67 8.23
CA PHE A 392 10.11 -6.49 9.34
C PHE A 392 9.89 -5.69 10.65
N LEU A 393 9.26 -4.51 10.54
CA LEU A 393 8.87 -3.70 11.69
C LEU A 393 7.81 -4.44 12.52
N GLY A 394 7.87 -4.32 13.85
CA GLY A 394 7.01 -5.09 14.76
C GLY A 394 7.52 -6.51 15.06
N MET A 395 8.45 -7.07 14.27
CA MET A 395 9.05 -8.37 14.59
C MET A 395 10.18 -8.26 15.61
N HIS A 396 10.35 -9.31 16.41
CA HIS A 396 11.48 -9.48 17.34
C HIS A 396 12.73 -9.99 16.62
N GLY A 397 13.91 -9.58 17.09
CA GLY A 397 15.19 -10.09 16.59
C GLY A 397 15.56 -9.69 15.15
N THR A 398 14.84 -8.74 14.55
CA THR A 398 15.13 -8.23 13.20
C THR A 398 16.08 -7.05 13.23
N ASN A 399 16.95 -6.94 12.23
CA ASN A 399 17.83 -5.80 12.10
C ASN A 399 17.03 -4.53 11.79
N LYS A 400 17.17 -3.52 12.65
CA LYS A 400 16.44 -2.25 12.56
C LYS A 400 17.37 -1.04 12.40
N ALA A 401 18.61 -1.25 11.94
CA ALA A 401 19.51 -0.16 11.56
C ALA A 401 18.84 0.81 10.55
N ASP A 402 19.26 2.07 10.59
CA ASP A 402 18.64 3.16 9.82
C ASP A 402 18.77 2.95 8.32
N ASN A 403 19.90 2.39 7.90
CA ASN A 403 20.24 2.06 6.53
C ASN A 403 19.93 0.59 6.17
N VAL A 404 19.10 -0.12 6.94
CA VAL A 404 18.80 -1.52 6.58
C VAL A 404 18.03 -1.61 5.26
N PHE A 405 18.48 -2.48 4.35
CA PHE A 405 17.81 -2.70 3.05
C PHE A 405 16.41 -3.32 3.17
N PRO A 406 15.53 -3.08 2.18
CA PRO A 406 15.72 -2.24 0.99
C PRO A 406 15.63 -0.73 1.25
N HIS A 407 16.47 0.06 0.61
CA HIS A 407 16.36 1.51 0.64
C HIS A 407 15.15 2.01 -0.16
N ILE A 408 14.08 2.36 0.55
CA ILE A 408 12.89 2.99 -0.03
C ILE A 408 12.98 4.49 0.21
N GLN A 409 12.91 5.29 -0.84
CA GLN A 409 12.92 6.75 -0.72
C GLN A 409 11.50 7.29 -0.60
N THR A 410 11.30 8.35 0.18
CA THR A 410 9.98 8.97 0.39
C THR A 410 9.96 10.47 0.16
N GLY A 411 8.75 11.02 0.04
CA GLY A 411 8.51 12.44 -0.18
C GLY A 411 8.86 12.89 -1.60
N ILE A 412 8.73 11.99 -2.58
CA ILE A 412 8.92 12.28 -4.00
C ILE A 412 7.56 12.65 -4.57
N PHE A 413 7.41 13.86 -5.10
CA PHE A 413 6.16 14.28 -5.72
C PHE A 413 6.16 13.84 -7.17
N THR A 414 5.22 12.99 -7.53
CA THR A 414 5.14 12.35 -8.85
C THR A 414 3.79 12.67 -9.48
N GLU A 415 3.78 12.93 -10.79
CA GLU A 415 2.53 13.01 -11.54
C GLU A 415 1.91 11.60 -11.60
N SER A 416 0.74 11.44 -10.99
CA SER A 416 -0.01 10.19 -11.09
C SER A 416 -0.47 9.94 -12.52
N GLN A 417 -0.84 8.70 -12.86
CA GLN A 417 -1.46 8.35 -14.15
C GLN A 417 -2.73 9.15 -14.50
N LYS A 418 -3.24 9.97 -13.56
CA LYS A 418 -4.42 10.82 -13.72
C LYS A 418 -4.09 12.31 -13.87
N GLY A 419 -2.81 12.69 -13.95
CA GLY A 419 -2.38 14.08 -14.15
C GLY A 419 -2.39 14.96 -12.88
N LYS A 420 -2.68 14.37 -11.71
CA LYS A 420 -2.48 15.04 -10.40
C LYS A 420 -1.14 14.64 -9.80
N ILE A 421 -0.40 15.60 -9.27
CA ILE A 421 0.81 15.39 -8.48
C ILE A 421 0.43 14.87 -7.09
N GLU A 422 1.20 13.93 -6.57
CA GLU A 422 1.03 13.34 -5.25
C GLU A 422 2.35 12.83 -4.67
N PRO A 423 2.49 12.76 -3.32
CA PRO A 423 3.68 12.21 -2.70
C PRO A 423 3.70 10.69 -2.85
N GLN A 424 4.85 10.15 -3.24
CA GLN A 424 5.11 8.74 -3.45
C GLN A 424 6.38 8.30 -2.72
N ASN A 425 6.36 7.03 -2.34
CA ASN A 425 7.56 6.25 -2.07
C ASN A 425 8.11 5.72 -3.39
N LEU A 426 9.42 5.51 -3.46
CA LEU A 426 10.12 5.00 -4.64
C LEU A 426 11.16 3.96 -4.23
N ILE A 427 11.25 2.88 -5.00
CA ILE A 427 12.36 1.93 -4.93
C ILE A 427 12.95 1.70 -6.32
N TRP A 428 14.28 1.60 -6.40
CA TRP A 428 14.98 1.27 -7.64
C TRP A 428 15.06 -0.24 -7.83
N PRO A 429 14.48 -0.81 -8.90
CA PRO A 429 14.63 -2.22 -9.20
C PRO A 429 16.08 -2.58 -9.52
N SER A 430 16.49 -3.78 -9.11
CA SER A 430 17.78 -4.36 -9.47
C SER A 430 17.61 -5.86 -9.69
N PHE A 431 17.91 -6.40 -10.88
CA PHE A 431 17.75 -7.83 -11.15
C PHE A 431 18.48 -8.30 -12.40
N TRP A 432 18.74 -9.60 -12.47
CA TRP A 432 19.27 -10.30 -13.65
C TRP A 432 18.13 -10.81 -14.51
N GLY A 433 18.24 -10.68 -15.82
CA GLY A 433 17.15 -11.00 -16.73
C GLY A 433 17.58 -11.22 -18.18
N PHE A 434 16.59 -11.31 -19.05
CA PHE A 434 16.77 -11.37 -20.50
C PHE A 434 15.86 -10.36 -21.19
N LYS A 435 16.37 -9.75 -22.26
CA LYS A 435 15.59 -8.90 -23.15
C LYS A 435 14.81 -9.76 -24.13
N ASP A 436 13.49 -9.62 -24.14
CA ASP A 436 12.64 -10.33 -25.10
C ASP A 436 12.70 -9.70 -26.50
N SER A 437 11.98 -10.31 -27.45
CA SER A 437 11.92 -9.85 -28.84
C SER A 437 11.28 -8.46 -29.02
N LEU A 438 10.57 -7.96 -28.01
CA LEU A 438 9.97 -6.63 -27.98
C LEU A 438 10.89 -5.59 -27.32
N GLY A 439 12.05 -6.01 -26.83
CA GLY A 439 13.01 -5.15 -26.15
C GLY A 439 12.76 -4.99 -24.65
N ALA A 440 11.81 -5.72 -24.06
CA ALA A 440 11.50 -5.63 -22.64
C ALA A 440 12.34 -6.60 -21.80
N ALA A 441 12.87 -6.11 -20.68
CA ALA A 441 13.62 -6.90 -19.71
C ALA A 441 12.68 -7.75 -18.82
N ASN A 442 12.88 -9.07 -18.87
CA ASN A 442 12.19 -10.03 -18.03
C ASN A 442 13.15 -10.67 -17.02
N PRO A 443 12.80 -10.75 -15.72
CA PRO A 443 13.68 -11.28 -14.70
C PRO A 443 13.88 -12.79 -14.84
N LEU A 444 15.05 -13.26 -14.43
CA LEU A 444 15.32 -14.68 -14.28
C LEU A 444 14.57 -15.28 -13.09
N PRO A 445 14.23 -16.58 -13.13
CA PRO A 445 13.71 -17.30 -11.97
C PRO A 445 14.60 -17.11 -10.74
N ILE A 446 14.01 -16.84 -9.57
CA ILE A 446 14.78 -16.55 -8.35
C ILE A 446 15.76 -17.67 -8.04
N LYS A 447 15.30 -18.92 -7.98
CA LYS A 447 16.14 -20.08 -7.68
C LYS A 447 17.31 -20.23 -8.67
N PHE A 448 17.08 -19.92 -9.94
CA PHE A 448 18.13 -19.94 -10.95
C PHE A 448 19.24 -18.92 -10.64
N VAL A 449 18.87 -17.69 -10.28
CA VAL A 449 19.80 -16.63 -9.86
C VAL A 449 20.58 -17.06 -8.62
N GLU A 450 19.91 -17.65 -7.64
CA GLU A 450 20.55 -18.10 -6.40
C GLU A 450 21.59 -19.21 -6.64
N GLU A 451 21.28 -20.16 -7.53
CA GLU A 451 22.14 -21.32 -7.79
C GLU A 451 23.29 -21.02 -8.77
N ASN A 452 23.07 -20.12 -9.74
CA ASN A 452 24.01 -19.92 -10.85
C ASN A 452 24.73 -18.57 -10.81
N ILE A 453 24.10 -17.52 -10.27
CA ILE A 453 24.69 -16.16 -10.27
C ILE A 453 25.35 -15.85 -8.92
N ARG A 454 24.70 -16.19 -7.80
CA ARG A 454 25.27 -15.97 -6.45
C ARG A 454 26.72 -16.49 -6.31
N PRO A 455 27.07 -17.70 -6.79
CA PRO A 455 28.43 -18.20 -6.65
C PRO A 455 29.47 -17.41 -7.46
N ILE A 456 29.08 -16.85 -8.62
CA ILE A 456 29.94 -16.03 -9.47
C ILE A 456 30.20 -14.67 -8.81
N LEU A 457 29.16 -14.08 -8.22
CA LEU A 457 29.25 -12.80 -7.53
C LEU A 457 30.14 -12.89 -6.28
N GLY A 458 30.09 -14.02 -5.56
CA GLY A 458 30.96 -14.25 -4.39
C GLY A 458 30.77 -13.22 -3.26
N LEU A 459 29.60 -12.59 -3.22
CA LEU A 459 29.25 -11.52 -2.28
C LEU A 459 28.86 -12.16 -0.92
N ASP A 460 29.50 -11.71 0.16
CA ASP A 460 29.32 -12.30 1.50
C ASP A 460 27.97 -11.90 2.14
N SER A 461 27.22 -12.86 2.67
CA SER A 461 26.01 -12.60 3.48
C SER A 461 26.21 -11.67 4.68
N LEU A 462 27.46 -11.49 5.16
CA LEU A 462 27.82 -10.62 6.27
C LEU A 462 27.99 -9.13 5.89
N PHE A 463 27.51 -8.70 4.70
CA PHE A 463 27.49 -7.29 4.35
C PHE A 463 27.04 -6.44 5.53
N ASN A 464 27.74 -5.33 5.75
CA ASN A 464 27.19 -4.22 6.52
C ASN A 464 25.79 -4.00 5.95
N PHE A 465 24.76 -4.33 6.73
CA PHE A 465 23.35 -4.32 6.32
C PHE A 465 22.85 -2.97 5.81
N GLY A 466 23.75 -1.98 5.76
CA GLY A 466 23.59 -0.59 5.48
C GLY A 466 23.97 -0.07 4.09
N ASP A 467 24.94 -0.71 3.41
CA ASP A 467 25.45 -0.20 2.13
C ASP A 467 25.10 -1.15 0.97
N TRP A 468 24.63 -0.59 -0.14
CA TRP A 468 24.19 -1.39 -1.29
C TRP A 468 25.42 -1.91 -2.00
N PRO A 469 25.55 -3.23 -2.27
CA PRO A 469 26.77 -3.75 -2.86
C PRO A 469 26.98 -3.19 -4.26
N VAL A 470 28.15 -2.59 -4.47
CA VAL A 470 28.62 -2.11 -5.77
C VAL A 470 29.73 -3.02 -6.27
N VAL A 471 29.59 -3.51 -7.49
CA VAL A 471 30.54 -4.43 -8.13
C VAL A 471 31.17 -3.83 -9.38
N SER A 472 32.34 -4.34 -9.76
CA SER A 472 33.05 -3.86 -10.95
C SER A 472 32.34 -4.27 -12.25
N ASP A 473 32.49 -3.44 -13.28
CA ASP A 473 31.98 -3.71 -14.62
C ASP A 473 32.47 -5.06 -15.17
N SER A 474 33.72 -5.44 -14.87
CA SER A 474 34.28 -6.73 -15.27
C SER A 474 33.53 -7.92 -14.69
N LEU A 475 33.03 -7.81 -13.45
CA LEU A 475 32.23 -8.87 -12.82
C LEU A 475 30.85 -8.95 -13.46
N ILE A 476 30.20 -7.82 -13.73
CA ILE A 476 28.91 -7.78 -14.45
C ILE A 476 29.05 -8.43 -15.84
N ILE A 477 30.08 -8.04 -16.61
CA ILE A 477 30.37 -8.63 -17.93
C ILE A 477 30.53 -10.15 -17.80
N SER A 478 31.27 -10.63 -16.80
CA SER A 478 31.49 -12.07 -16.58
C SER A 478 30.19 -12.83 -16.32
N VAL A 479 29.28 -12.26 -15.51
CA VAL A 479 27.97 -12.87 -15.26
C VAL A 479 27.12 -12.88 -16.53
N LEU A 480 27.03 -11.76 -17.25
CA LEU A 480 26.22 -11.66 -18.48
C LEU A 480 26.73 -12.61 -19.58
N GLN A 481 28.05 -12.75 -19.75
CA GLN A 481 28.65 -13.73 -20.66
C GLN A 481 28.37 -15.17 -20.23
N THR A 482 28.39 -15.44 -18.93
CA THR A 482 28.03 -16.77 -18.41
C THR A 482 26.57 -17.08 -18.73
N LEU A 483 25.65 -16.14 -18.51
CA LEU A 483 24.25 -16.29 -18.86
C LEU A 483 24.03 -16.53 -20.36
N ASP A 484 24.75 -15.81 -21.23
CA ASP A 484 24.69 -16.01 -22.68
C ASP A 484 25.16 -17.42 -23.09
N SER A 485 26.22 -17.91 -22.43
CA SER A 485 26.78 -19.25 -22.67
C SER A 485 25.82 -20.38 -22.28
N LEU A 486 24.97 -20.16 -21.27
CA LEU A 486 24.01 -21.15 -20.78
C LEU A 486 22.78 -21.29 -21.69
N LYS A 487 22.54 -20.33 -22.61
CA LYS A 487 21.45 -20.40 -23.63
C LYS A 487 20.08 -20.74 -23.01
N ILE A 488 19.78 -20.21 -21.83
CA ILE A 488 18.61 -20.61 -21.01
C ILE A 488 17.28 -20.20 -21.65
N THR A 489 17.27 -19.05 -22.31
CA THR A 489 16.10 -18.51 -23.02
C THR A 489 16.57 -17.81 -24.30
N GLU A 490 15.64 -17.63 -25.23
CA GLU A 490 15.83 -16.71 -26.35
C GLU A 490 15.87 -15.26 -25.83
N GLY A 491 16.82 -14.46 -26.32
CA GLY A 491 17.04 -13.09 -25.88
C GLY A 491 18.47 -12.83 -25.44
N LYS A 492 18.81 -11.56 -25.22
CA LYS A 492 20.14 -11.13 -24.76
C LYS A 492 20.13 -11.00 -23.23
N PRO A 493 21.10 -11.56 -22.49
CA PRO A 493 21.18 -11.37 -21.04
C PRO A 493 21.37 -9.91 -20.68
N VAL A 494 20.67 -9.48 -19.64
CA VAL A 494 20.67 -8.10 -19.15
C VAL A 494 20.79 -8.06 -17.63
N PHE A 495 21.36 -6.97 -17.13
CA PHE A 495 21.33 -6.62 -15.72
C PHE A 495 20.67 -5.27 -15.54
N ILE A 496 19.65 -5.19 -14.70
CA ILE A 496 18.87 -3.99 -14.48
C ILE A 496 19.30 -3.45 -13.13
N THR A 497 19.65 -2.17 -13.04
CA THR A 497 19.91 -1.49 -11.77
C THR A 497 20.01 0.02 -11.98
N GLY A 498 19.65 0.83 -10.97
CA GLY A 498 19.84 2.27 -10.99
C GLY A 498 19.22 3.01 -12.19
N GLY A 499 18.01 2.64 -12.62
CA GLY A 499 17.36 3.32 -13.75
C GLY A 499 17.87 2.92 -15.14
N LYS A 500 18.70 1.87 -15.23
CA LYS A 500 19.31 1.45 -16.50
C LYS A 500 19.23 -0.06 -16.70
N ILE A 501 19.25 -0.46 -17.97
CA ILE A 501 19.53 -1.82 -18.42
C ILE A 501 20.98 -1.90 -18.90
N PHE A 502 21.72 -2.92 -18.45
CA PHE A 502 23.11 -3.17 -18.81
C PHE A 502 23.22 -4.42 -19.68
N GLU A 503 23.96 -4.30 -20.78
CA GLU A 503 24.19 -5.35 -21.77
C GLU A 503 25.68 -5.46 -22.10
N VAL A 504 26.11 -6.60 -22.64
CA VAL A 504 27.46 -6.75 -23.18
C VAL A 504 27.45 -6.66 -24.70
N GLU A 505 28.27 -5.79 -25.24
CA GLU A 505 28.55 -5.67 -26.68
C GLU A 505 30.05 -5.63 -26.90
N ASN A 506 30.59 -6.58 -27.67
CA ASN A 506 32.02 -6.67 -27.96
C ASN A 506 32.91 -6.63 -26.70
N ASN A 507 32.50 -7.32 -25.63
CA ASN A 507 33.14 -7.31 -24.30
C ASN A 507 33.16 -5.95 -23.58
N ILE A 508 32.32 -5.01 -24.00
CA ILE A 508 32.11 -3.73 -23.34
C ILE A 508 30.72 -3.71 -22.74
N LEU A 509 30.61 -3.22 -21.50
CA LEU A 509 29.33 -3.01 -20.85
C LEU A 509 28.68 -1.74 -21.42
N THR A 510 27.52 -1.88 -22.04
CA THR A 510 26.70 -0.77 -22.54
C THR A 510 25.47 -0.61 -21.67
N SER A 511 24.88 0.58 -21.65
CA SER A 511 23.66 0.84 -20.88
C SER A 511 22.71 1.78 -21.61
N GLU A 512 21.41 1.53 -21.46
CA GLU A 512 20.34 2.42 -21.92
C GLU A 512 19.25 2.57 -20.84
N GLU A 513 18.31 3.49 -21.06
CA GLU A 513 17.15 3.67 -20.17
C GLU A 513 16.00 2.76 -20.59
N GLU A 514 15.30 2.15 -19.63
CA GLU A 514 14.14 1.29 -19.88
C GLU A 514 13.03 1.50 -18.84
N ILE A 515 11.77 1.32 -19.23
CA ILE A 515 10.60 1.49 -18.36
C ILE A 515 10.63 0.62 -17.09
N TYR A 516 11.13 -0.62 -17.17
CA TYR A 516 11.23 -1.54 -16.03
C TYR A 516 12.46 -1.26 -15.14
N SER A 517 13.43 -0.52 -15.68
CA SER A 517 14.57 -0.03 -14.90
C SER A 517 14.21 1.24 -14.11
N ASN A 518 13.15 1.95 -14.51
CA ASN A 518 12.65 3.11 -13.77
C ASN A 518 12.18 2.72 -12.36
N GLY A 519 12.30 3.66 -11.42
CA GLY A 519 11.87 3.44 -10.04
C GLY A 519 10.38 3.06 -9.93
N TYR A 520 10.08 2.08 -9.07
CA TYR A 520 8.71 1.69 -8.77
C TYR A 520 8.14 2.61 -7.69
N GLY A 521 7.18 3.45 -8.08
CA GLY A 521 6.54 4.43 -7.21
C GLY A 521 5.15 4.01 -6.71
N TRP A 522 4.84 4.26 -5.44
CA TRP A 522 3.48 4.10 -4.88
C TRP A 522 3.12 5.23 -3.90
N ARG A 523 1.83 5.51 -3.78
CA ARG A 523 1.31 6.67 -3.02
C ARG A 523 1.63 6.62 -1.53
N THR A 524 1.95 7.78 -0.97
CA THR A 524 2.06 8.03 0.47
C THR A 524 0.87 8.89 0.92
N SER A 525 -0.25 8.24 1.23
CA SER A 525 -1.53 8.90 1.61
C SER A 525 -1.82 8.86 3.13
N HIS A 526 -0.77 8.87 3.96
CA HIS A 526 -0.85 8.79 5.43
C HIS A 526 0.10 9.79 6.07
N ASN A 527 0.03 9.93 7.40
CA ASN A 527 0.71 10.97 8.16
C ASN A 527 0.19 12.34 7.70
N VAL A 528 -1.13 12.47 7.69
CA VAL A 528 -1.83 13.67 7.26
C VAL A 528 -1.63 14.76 8.31
N ARG A 529 -1.12 15.90 7.86
CA ARG A 529 -0.82 17.07 8.67
C ARG A 529 -1.98 18.07 8.66
N PRO A 530 -2.20 18.79 9.77
CA PRO A 530 -3.21 19.84 9.86
C PRO A 530 -2.90 21.03 8.92
N ALA A 531 -3.90 21.88 8.67
CA ALA A 531 -3.78 23.03 7.77
C ALA A 531 -2.65 24.00 8.14
N ASN A 532 -2.38 24.19 9.43
CA ASN A 532 -1.29 25.04 9.93
C ASN A 532 0.11 24.42 9.75
N GLN A 533 0.20 23.21 9.22
CA GLN A 533 1.45 22.53 8.87
C GLN A 533 1.50 22.15 7.37
N ALA A 534 0.46 22.46 6.60
CA ALA A 534 0.37 22.13 5.17
C ALA A 534 1.36 22.94 4.32
N LEU A 535 1.75 22.40 3.17
CA LEU A 535 2.52 23.19 2.19
C LEU A 535 1.69 24.38 1.70
N GLY A 536 2.34 25.54 1.63
CA GLY A 536 1.70 26.81 1.30
C GLY A 536 1.27 27.61 2.53
N VAL A 537 1.42 27.08 3.76
CA VAL A 537 1.09 27.80 5.00
C VAL A 537 1.95 29.06 5.17
N ASN A 538 3.20 29.07 4.68
CA ASN A 538 4.05 30.27 4.71
C ASN A 538 3.90 31.14 3.44
N GLY A 539 2.98 30.76 2.55
CA GLY A 539 2.74 31.41 1.27
C GLY A 539 3.28 30.62 0.07
N CYS A 540 3.15 31.21 -1.13
CA CYS A 540 3.47 30.55 -2.39
C CYS A 540 4.94 30.11 -2.50
N GLN A 541 5.84 30.71 -1.71
CA GLN A 541 7.28 30.45 -1.74
C GLN A 541 7.65 29.05 -1.25
N ASP A 542 6.80 28.37 -0.48
CA ASP A 542 7.04 26.99 -0.04
C ASP A 542 7.32 26.07 -1.26
N CYS A 543 6.61 26.28 -2.37
CA CYS A 543 6.79 25.50 -3.60
C CYS A 543 7.41 26.30 -4.75
N HIS A 544 7.15 27.61 -4.86
CA HIS A 544 7.57 28.41 -6.03
C HIS A 544 8.83 29.27 -5.81
N SER A 545 9.58 29.04 -4.72
CA SER A 545 10.92 29.63 -4.62
C SER A 545 11.89 28.95 -5.59
N ILE A 546 12.89 29.69 -6.07
CA ILE A 546 14.00 29.12 -6.82
C ILE A 546 14.68 28.05 -5.97
N GLY A 547 14.86 26.85 -6.52
CA GLY A 547 15.41 25.72 -5.79
C GLY A 547 14.50 25.19 -4.66
N SER A 548 13.19 25.45 -4.71
CA SER A 548 12.26 24.84 -3.75
C SER A 548 12.42 23.31 -3.77
N PRO A 549 12.56 22.66 -2.61
CA PRO A 549 12.61 21.21 -2.52
C PRO A 549 11.36 20.49 -3.04
N PHE A 550 10.27 21.21 -3.32
CA PHE A 550 9.10 20.64 -3.99
C PHE A 550 9.42 20.21 -5.43
N PHE A 551 10.24 20.99 -6.16
CA PHE A 551 10.59 20.74 -7.56
C PHE A 551 12.05 20.26 -7.73
N ALA A 552 12.97 20.86 -6.98
CA ALA A 552 14.41 20.73 -7.18
C ALA A 552 15.10 19.78 -6.20
N LYS A 553 14.33 18.97 -5.47
CA LYS A 553 14.89 17.94 -4.59
C LYS A 553 15.68 16.92 -5.43
N ASN A 554 16.82 16.48 -4.92
CA ASN A 554 17.58 15.39 -5.49
C ASN A 554 17.00 14.04 -5.03
N VAL A 555 16.74 13.16 -5.99
CA VAL A 555 16.35 11.77 -5.78
C VAL A 555 17.57 10.92 -6.07
N ASN A 556 18.09 10.22 -5.05
CA ASN A 556 19.26 9.37 -5.19
C ASN A 556 18.95 8.18 -6.10
N ILE A 557 19.87 7.83 -6.98
CA ILE A 557 19.81 6.62 -7.79
C ILE A 557 20.78 5.63 -7.20
N GLU A 558 20.25 4.47 -6.81
CA GLU A 558 21.08 3.38 -6.29
C GLU A 558 21.32 2.36 -7.39
N SER A 559 22.59 2.17 -7.73
CA SER A 559 23.05 1.22 -8.73
C SER A 559 24.07 0.28 -8.11
N SER A 560 24.06 -0.97 -8.57
CA SER A 560 25.08 -1.96 -8.20
C SER A 560 26.34 -1.90 -9.10
N VAL A 561 26.37 -1.03 -10.11
CA VAL A 561 27.47 -0.98 -11.10
C VAL A 561 28.42 0.17 -10.80
N LEU A 562 29.70 -0.12 -10.58
CA LEU A 562 30.70 0.86 -10.16
C LEU A 562 30.86 2.04 -11.13
N SER A 563 30.84 1.80 -12.45
CA SER A 563 31.00 2.87 -13.45
C SER A 563 29.85 3.86 -13.50
N THR A 564 28.70 3.54 -12.90
CA THR A 564 27.61 4.51 -12.78
C THR A 564 27.92 5.59 -11.76
N GLY A 565 28.68 5.28 -10.71
CA GLY A 565 28.94 6.19 -9.60
C GLY A 565 27.69 6.56 -8.80
N VAL A 566 27.85 7.43 -7.81
CA VAL A 566 26.73 8.03 -7.09
C VAL A 566 26.04 9.01 -8.01
N ASN A 567 24.78 8.74 -8.36
CA ASN A 567 23.97 9.60 -9.20
C ASN A 567 22.71 10.05 -8.46
N SER A 568 22.20 11.20 -8.86
CA SER A 568 20.90 11.71 -8.42
C SER A 568 20.19 12.35 -9.61
N ILE A 569 18.86 12.28 -9.62
CA ILE A 569 18.02 12.99 -10.59
C ILE A 569 17.11 13.99 -9.88
N SER A 570 16.81 15.09 -10.56
CA SER A 570 15.88 16.08 -10.05
C SER A 570 14.47 15.49 -9.92
N ALA A 571 13.80 15.81 -8.81
CA ALA A 571 12.41 15.43 -8.58
C ALA A 571 11.45 15.95 -9.66
N SER A 572 11.81 17.02 -10.40
CA SER A 572 11.01 17.54 -11.51
C SER A 572 10.75 16.52 -12.61
N THR A 573 11.68 15.58 -12.81
CA THR A 573 11.54 14.48 -13.80
C THR A 573 10.32 13.60 -13.50
N PHE A 574 9.98 13.42 -12.22
CA PHE A 574 8.82 12.62 -11.80
C PHE A 574 7.49 13.38 -11.93
N GLN A 575 7.53 14.70 -12.05
CA GLN A 575 6.33 15.54 -12.18
C GLN A 575 5.95 15.86 -13.62
N ASN A 576 6.68 15.28 -14.60
CA ASN A 576 6.55 15.57 -16.02
C ASN A 576 6.64 17.08 -16.32
N ASN A 577 7.42 17.80 -15.52
CA ASN A 577 7.59 19.24 -15.59
C ASN A 577 8.97 19.57 -16.15
N ASN A 578 9.02 20.56 -17.04
CA ASN A 578 10.30 21.07 -17.54
C ASN A 578 10.98 21.94 -16.46
N GLU A 579 12.17 21.55 -16.03
CA GLU A 579 12.95 22.24 -15.00
C GLU A 579 13.26 23.71 -15.35
N ILE A 580 13.53 23.99 -16.62
CA ILE A 580 13.77 25.34 -17.13
C ILE A 580 12.50 26.17 -16.98
N TYR A 581 11.35 25.62 -17.39
CA TYR A 581 10.05 26.28 -17.23
C TYR A 581 9.77 26.59 -15.75
N GLN A 582 9.96 25.62 -14.85
CA GLN A 582 9.74 25.83 -13.41
C GLN A 582 10.67 26.88 -12.82
N SER A 583 11.93 26.92 -13.27
CA SER A 583 12.90 27.94 -12.86
C SER A 583 12.48 29.34 -13.31
N PHE A 584 12.05 29.50 -14.57
CA PHE A 584 11.50 30.77 -15.08
C PHE A 584 10.22 31.18 -14.37
N PHE A 585 9.33 30.24 -14.11
CA PHE A 585 8.09 30.51 -13.38
C PHE A 585 8.40 30.97 -11.95
N SER A 586 9.35 30.34 -11.26
CA SER A 586 9.80 30.73 -9.92
C SER A 586 10.36 32.16 -9.88
N LEU A 587 11.06 32.60 -10.93
CA LEU A 587 11.52 34.00 -11.05
C LEU A 587 10.37 35.01 -11.04
N THR A 588 9.19 34.65 -11.55
CA THR A 588 8.03 35.56 -11.53
C THR A 588 7.59 35.90 -10.11
N PHE A 589 7.76 34.97 -9.15
CA PHE A 589 7.47 35.20 -7.74
C PHE A 589 8.53 36.06 -7.05
N PHE A 590 9.79 35.93 -7.47
CA PHE A 590 10.89 36.79 -7.01
C PHE A 590 10.68 38.26 -7.43
N PHE A 591 10.25 38.51 -8.67
CA PHE A 591 10.00 39.88 -9.17
C PHE A 591 8.62 40.45 -8.82
N ARG A 592 7.71 39.63 -8.27
CA ARG A 592 6.32 40.04 -7.95
C ARG A 592 6.23 41.28 -7.04
N PRO A 593 7.06 41.47 -6.00
CA PRO A 593 7.02 42.68 -5.18
C PRO A 593 7.33 43.95 -5.98
N TRP A 594 8.30 43.89 -6.88
CA TRP A 594 8.68 45.00 -7.76
C TRP A 594 7.55 45.35 -8.73
N LEU A 595 6.90 44.35 -9.32
CA LEU A 595 5.75 44.56 -10.19
C LEU A 595 4.62 45.25 -9.44
N LYS A 596 4.30 44.83 -8.20
CA LYS A 596 3.29 45.49 -7.36
C LYS A 596 3.67 46.95 -7.09
N PHE A 597 4.93 47.22 -6.77
CA PHE A 597 5.42 48.58 -6.52
C PHE A 597 5.29 49.47 -7.76
N ILE A 598 5.69 48.96 -8.94
CA ILE A 598 5.55 49.67 -10.21
C ILE A 598 4.08 49.95 -10.54
N ILE A 599 3.18 48.97 -10.35
CA ILE A 599 1.74 49.15 -10.57
C ILE A 599 1.17 50.22 -9.62
N ILE A 600 1.53 50.19 -8.33
CA ILE A 600 1.06 51.18 -7.34
C ILE A 600 1.57 52.58 -7.71
N ILE A 601 2.84 52.73 -8.05
CA ILE A 601 3.40 54.02 -8.50
C ILE A 601 2.69 54.49 -9.76
N SER A 602 2.47 53.60 -10.72
CA SER A 602 1.79 53.94 -11.99
C SER A 602 0.36 54.38 -11.74
N ALA A 603 -0.36 53.70 -10.84
CA ALA A 603 -1.71 54.07 -10.42
C ALA A 603 -1.71 55.44 -9.70
N LEU A 604 -0.76 55.69 -8.79
CA LEU A 604 -0.63 56.98 -8.11
C LEU A 604 -0.35 58.13 -9.09
N ILE A 605 0.56 57.93 -10.06
CA ILE A 605 0.84 58.92 -11.10
C ILE A 605 -0.42 59.19 -11.92
N LEU A 606 -1.13 58.14 -12.35
CA LEU A 606 -2.40 58.28 -13.07
C LEU A 606 -3.44 59.04 -12.25
N THR A 607 -3.58 58.74 -10.96
CA THR A 607 -4.49 59.45 -10.05
C THR A 607 -4.13 60.94 -9.95
N VAL A 608 -2.85 61.28 -9.80
CA VAL A 608 -2.39 62.68 -9.76
C VAL A 608 -2.69 63.39 -11.07
N VAL A 609 -2.47 62.74 -12.22
CA VAL A 609 -2.80 63.29 -13.54
C VAL A 609 -4.30 63.54 -13.68
N ILE A 610 -5.14 62.56 -13.31
CA ILE A 610 -6.60 62.69 -13.35
C ILE A 610 -7.08 63.84 -12.46
N ILE A 611 -6.56 63.94 -11.22
CA ILE A 611 -6.87 65.05 -10.30
C ILE A 611 -6.44 66.40 -10.90
N GLY A 612 -5.26 66.46 -11.52
CA GLY A 612 -4.77 67.67 -12.19
C GLY A 612 -5.67 68.13 -13.34
N TYR A 613 -6.13 67.20 -14.18
CA TYR A 613 -7.10 67.50 -15.25
C TYR A 613 -8.47 67.88 -14.71
N PHE A 614 -8.93 67.26 -13.62
CA PHE A 614 -10.16 67.62 -12.94
C PHE A 614 -10.12 69.07 -12.44
N PHE A 615 -9.05 69.49 -11.76
CA PHE A 615 -8.89 70.89 -11.33
C PHE A 615 -8.74 71.86 -12.50
N LYS A 616 -8.06 71.49 -13.60
CA LYS A 616 -8.06 72.29 -14.84
C LYS A 616 -9.48 72.45 -15.42
N GLY A 617 -10.28 71.40 -15.40
CA GLY A 617 -11.69 71.42 -15.81
C GLY A 617 -12.51 72.38 -14.95
N ILE A 618 -12.40 72.29 -13.62
CA ILE A 618 -13.06 73.22 -12.69
C ILE A 618 -12.64 74.66 -12.96
N ARG A 619 -11.34 74.93 -13.15
CA ARG A 619 -10.83 76.27 -13.46
C ARG A 619 -11.42 76.80 -14.78
N SER A 620 -11.48 75.97 -15.81
CA SER A 620 -12.06 76.34 -17.12
C SER A 620 -13.55 76.69 -16.98
N ILE A 621 -14.32 75.87 -16.25
CA ILE A 621 -15.74 76.13 -15.97
C ILE A 621 -15.90 77.43 -15.18
N SER A 622 -15.10 77.63 -14.13
CA SER A 622 -15.11 78.86 -13.33
C SER A 622 -14.79 80.10 -14.18
N SER A 623 -13.78 80.04 -15.05
CA SER A 623 -13.47 81.14 -15.96
C SER A 623 -14.58 81.37 -16.98
N GLY A 624 -15.23 80.33 -17.50
CA GLY A 624 -16.38 80.47 -18.39
C GLY A 624 -17.57 81.14 -17.71
N ILE A 625 -17.81 80.83 -16.42
CA ILE A 625 -18.84 81.49 -15.61
C ILE A 625 -18.49 82.96 -15.36
N GLU A 626 -17.22 83.31 -15.13
CA GLU A 626 -16.79 84.71 -15.03
C GLU A 626 -16.93 85.46 -16.36
N THR A 627 -16.58 84.87 -17.48
CA THR A 627 -16.78 85.47 -18.81
C THR A 627 -18.27 85.69 -19.13
N LEU A 628 -19.14 84.75 -18.75
CA LEU A 628 -20.60 84.89 -18.86
C LEU A 628 -21.15 86.00 -17.94
N LYS A 629 -20.57 86.19 -16.75
CA LYS A 629 -20.92 87.29 -15.84
C LYS A 629 -20.41 88.65 -16.32
N ASN A 630 -19.25 88.70 -16.97
CA ASN A 630 -18.59 89.94 -17.40
C ASN A 630 -19.02 90.42 -18.81
N GLY A 631 -19.96 89.73 -19.47
CA GLY A 631 -20.70 90.28 -20.60
C GLY A 631 -19.90 90.64 -21.86
N ASP A 632 -18.72 90.06 -22.06
CA ASP A 632 -17.86 90.36 -23.21
C ASP A 632 -17.99 89.27 -24.28
N PHE A 633 -19.15 89.23 -24.95
CA PHE A 633 -19.31 88.53 -26.23
C PHE A 633 -18.82 89.45 -27.36
N LYS A 634 -17.52 89.38 -27.68
CA LYS A 634 -17.01 89.88 -28.97
C LYS A 634 -17.18 88.77 -30.02
N ASN A 635 -17.96 89.09 -31.06
CA ASN A 635 -18.12 88.29 -32.28
C ASN A 635 -16.79 87.99 -32.98
#